data_AF-B1IF28-F1
#
_entry.id   AF-B1IF28-F1
#
_cell.length_a   1.000
_cell.length_b   1.000
_cell.length_c   1.000
_cell.angle_alpha   90.00
_cell.angle_beta   90.00
_cell.angle_gamma   90.00
#
_symmetry.space_group_name_H-M   'P 1'
#
loop_
_entity.id
_entity.type
_entity.pdbx_description
1 polymer ?
#
loop_
_entity_poly.entity_id
_entity_poly.type
_entity_poly.pdbx_seq_one_letter_code
_entity_poly.pdbx_strand_id
1 'polypeptide(L)'
;MTLYDENNLHIIKDNLRYLKLLSKQYPSISSASSEIINLQAILNLPKGTEHFISDVHGEYESFTHMLKNASGVIKRKIDDVFGTSLRECDKKNLATLIYYPEQKLDLIKKSEKNLEDWYKITLYRLIRLCQIVSSKYTRSKVRKSLPSDFAYIIEELLNEQGDRVDKQEYYNSIIETIIDIDRASEFIIAISNVIQRLVVDKLHIIGDIYDRGPGAEIIIEALSKHHSIDIQWGNHDIVWMGAAAGCEACIANVIRISLRYANLSTLEDGYGINLLPLATFAMDFYKEDNCENFKPRTIDKNLNETDIKLLSKMHKAISIIQFKLEGKIIKRRPEFKMEERLLLDKINIKEGTLNLSEKIYKLIDTNFPTLDKENPYELNERERDLVEKLTNSFINSEKLQRHIKFLYSNGSLYLKYNSNLLYHGCIPLNEDGSLKEVTLCKETLKGKSLLDKLDRLAREAYFFKKDPESKLYGMDMMWYLWCGSNSPLFGKKKMTTFERYFLDDKNTHKEEKNPYYKYRNDEKMCTMIFEEFELDADNSHIINGHIPVKTKEGENPIKANGKLLVIDGGFCKAYQPQTGIAGYTLIYNSYGLLLTSHEPFSSIHKAIVEGNDILSSTTILEHVSSRKRVLDTDSGEEIKKQIHDLEMLLVAYRKGLIKEENEANIRF
;
A
#
# COMPACT_ATOMS: atom_id res chain seq x y z
N MET A 1 -22.94 -23.16 23.33
CA MET A 1 -24.03 -23.94 22.70
C MET A 1 -25.38 -23.45 23.17
N THR A 2 -25.86 -22.35 22.58
CA THR A 2 -27.28 -22.03 22.51
C THR A 2 -27.93 -23.05 21.59
N LEU A 3 -28.23 -24.23 22.13
CA LEU A 3 -28.87 -25.32 21.40
C LEU A 3 -30.22 -24.80 20.88
N TYR A 4 -30.34 -24.66 19.57
CA TYR A 4 -31.62 -24.45 18.90
C TYR A 4 -32.61 -25.52 19.39
N ASP A 5 -33.65 -25.09 20.11
CA ASP A 5 -34.78 -25.89 20.54
C ASP A 5 -35.89 -25.86 19.47
N GLU A 6 -37.05 -26.46 19.76
CA GLU A 6 -38.20 -26.40 18.84
C GLU A 6 -38.64 -24.97 18.51
N ASN A 7 -38.37 -23.99 19.39
CA ASN A 7 -38.77 -22.60 19.20
C ASN A 7 -37.93 -21.89 18.12
N ASN A 8 -36.67 -22.30 17.92
CA ASN A 8 -35.77 -21.68 16.94
C ASN A 8 -35.63 -22.46 15.61
N LEU A 9 -36.42 -23.53 15.42
CA LEU A 9 -36.38 -24.34 14.19
C LEU A 9 -36.71 -23.52 12.92
N HIS A 10 -37.47 -22.43 13.07
CA HIS A 10 -37.81 -21.52 11.97
C HIS A 10 -36.55 -20.86 11.37
N ILE A 11 -35.58 -20.44 12.20
CA ILE A 11 -34.30 -19.83 11.76
C ILE A 11 -33.53 -20.79 10.85
N ILE A 12 -33.50 -22.09 11.19
CA ILE A 12 -32.85 -23.13 10.38
C ILE A 12 -33.58 -23.32 9.06
N LYS A 13 -34.92 -23.31 9.07
CA LYS A 13 -35.73 -23.45 7.85
C LYS A 13 -35.52 -22.27 6.90
N ASP A 14 -35.42 -21.04 7.42
CA ASP A 14 -35.18 -19.84 6.63
C ASP A 14 -33.80 -19.86 5.95
N ASN A 15 -32.81 -20.47 6.59
CA ASN A 15 -31.44 -20.60 6.08
C ASN A 15 -31.17 -21.92 5.33
N LEU A 16 -32.20 -22.76 5.10
CA LEU A 16 -32.03 -24.13 4.62
C LEU A 16 -31.35 -24.22 3.24
N ARG A 17 -31.52 -23.20 2.38
CA ARG A 17 -30.80 -23.13 1.10
C ARG A 17 -29.30 -22.91 1.29
N TYR A 18 -28.91 -22.03 2.20
CA TYR A 18 -27.50 -21.78 2.54
C TYR A 18 -26.89 -23.01 3.23
N LEU A 19 -27.59 -23.59 4.21
CA LEU A 19 -27.13 -24.80 4.91
C LEU A 19 -26.95 -25.99 3.96
N LYS A 20 -27.80 -26.14 2.92
CA LYS A 20 -27.62 -27.15 1.86
C LYS A 20 -26.38 -26.92 0.97
N LEU A 21 -25.90 -25.68 0.87
CA LEU A 21 -24.63 -25.40 0.19
C LEU A 21 -23.45 -25.70 1.14
N LEU A 22 -23.58 -25.28 2.41
CA LEU A 22 -22.58 -25.55 3.45
C LEU A 22 -22.38 -27.06 3.67
N SER A 23 -23.46 -27.85 3.61
CA SER A 23 -23.42 -29.31 3.71
C SER A 23 -22.58 -29.98 2.63
N LYS A 24 -22.29 -29.31 1.50
CA LYS A 24 -21.39 -29.87 0.48
C LYS A 24 -19.93 -29.87 0.94
N GLN A 25 -19.56 -28.91 1.78
CA GLN A 25 -18.20 -28.81 2.33
C GLN A 25 -18.07 -29.62 3.62
N TYR A 26 -19.15 -29.71 4.41
CA TYR A 26 -19.22 -30.45 5.66
C TYR A 26 -20.34 -31.50 5.60
N PRO A 27 -20.15 -32.62 4.89
CA PRO A 27 -21.22 -33.57 4.52
C PRO A 27 -21.84 -34.38 5.66
N SER A 28 -21.19 -34.39 6.82
CA SER A 28 -21.62 -35.17 7.99
C SER A 28 -21.51 -34.39 9.29
N ILE A 29 -22.24 -34.84 10.30
CA ILE A 29 -22.14 -34.38 11.70
C ILE A 29 -20.69 -34.44 12.17
N SER A 30 -19.95 -35.50 11.81
CA SER A 30 -18.55 -35.66 12.17
C SER A 30 -17.66 -34.55 11.58
N SER A 31 -17.82 -34.28 10.27
CA SER A 31 -17.05 -33.23 9.57
C SER A 31 -17.36 -31.83 10.10
N ALA A 32 -18.63 -31.50 10.30
CA ALA A 32 -19.05 -30.22 10.85
C ALA A 32 -18.59 -30.04 12.31
N SER A 33 -18.70 -31.08 13.13
CA SER A 33 -18.24 -31.04 14.54
C SER A 33 -16.72 -30.85 14.62
N SER A 34 -15.97 -31.53 13.76
CA SER A 34 -14.50 -31.42 13.71
C SER A 34 -14.07 -30.00 13.33
N GLU A 35 -14.76 -29.38 12.38
CA GLU A 35 -14.47 -28.00 11.99
C GLU A 35 -14.82 -26.99 13.10
N ILE A 36 -15.96 -27.16 13.78
CA ILE A 36 -16.30 -26.31 14.94
C ILE A 36 -15.20 -26.38 15.99
N ILE A 37 -14.71 -27.59 16.33
CA ILE A 37 -13.62 -27.77 17.31
C ILE A 37 -12.35 -27.04 16.85
N ASN A 38 -11.99 -27.17 15.57
CA ASN A 38 -10.82 -26.51 14.98
C ASN A 38 -10.95 -24.97 15.04
N LEU A 39 -12.08 -24.43 14.59
CA LEU A 39 -12.36 -22.99 14.62
C LEU A 39 -12.38 -22.44 16.06
N GLN A 40 -12.99 -23.16 17.01
CA GLN A 40 -13.01 -22.80 18.43
C GLN A 40 -11.60 -22.77 19.03
N ALA A 41 -10.71 -23.69 18.61
CA ALA A 41 -9.31 -23.68 19.03
C ALA A 41 -8.55 -22.48 18.43
N ILE A 42 -8.79 -22.15 17.15
CA ILE A 42 -8.17 -21.01 16.46
C ILE A 42 -8.45 -19.68 17.17
N LEU A 43 -9.69 -19.48 17.63
CA LEU A 43 -10.09 -18.28 18.37
C LEU A 43 -9.19 -17.98 19.59
N ASN A 44 -8.58 -19.02 20.18
CA ASN A 44 -7.72 -18.89 21.36
C ASN A 44 -6.25 -18.60 21.05
N LEU A 45 -5.85 -18.60 19.77
CA LEU A 45 -4.49 -18.26 19.37
C LEU A 45 -4.22 -16.76 19.54
N PRO A 46 -2.96 -16.33 19.75
CA PRO A 46 -2.59 -14.92 19.76
C PRO A 46 -2.91 -14.25 18.42
N LYS A 47 -3.35 -12.99 18.47
CA LYS A 47 -3.48 -12.14 17.30
C LYS A 47 -2.15 -12.04 16.52
N GLY A 48 -2.24 -12.10 15.19
CA GLY A 48 -1.13 -11.90 14.27
C GLY A 48 -0.52 -10.50 14.33
N THR A 49 0.69 -10.36 13.78
CA THR A 49 1.35 -9.05 13.66
C THR A 49 0.90 -8.36 12.38
N GLU A 50 0.36 -7.16 12.47
CA GLU A 50 0.01 -6.31 11.32
C GLU A 50 1.01 -5.17 11.19
N HIS A 51 1.41 -4.85 9.96
CA HIS A 51 2.27 -3.71 9.64
C HIS A 51 1.51 -2.69 8.81
N PHE A 52 1.61 -1.41 9.16
CA PHE A 52 1.06 -0.31 8.38
C PHE A 52 2.19 0.58 7.91
N ILE A 53 2.24 0.82 6.61
CA ILE A 53 3.25 1.62 5.91
C ILE A 53 2.52 2.57 4.95
N SER A 54 3.04 3.78 4.77
CA SER A 54 2.48 4.81 3.89
C SER A 54 3.59 5.54 3.14
N ASP A 55 3.24 6.21 2.03
CA ASP A 55 4.07 7.21 1.34
C ASP A 55 5.45 6.69 0.89
N VAL A 56 5.47 5.47 0.34
CA VAL A 56 6.71 4.80 -0.12
C VAL A 56 7.33 5.51 -1.32
N HIS A 57 6.50 6.10 -2.18
CA HIS A 57 6.90 6.91 -3.33
C HIS A 57 8.00 6.30 -4.20
N GLY A 58 7.96 5.00 -4.51
CA GLY A 58 8.92 4.39 -5.43
C GLY A 58 10.32 4.11 -4.85
N GLU A 59 10.56 4.37 -3.56
CA GLU A 59 11.85 4.10 -2.88
C GLU A 59 12.05 2.60 -2.61
N TYR A 60 12.25 1.83 -3.68
CA TYR A 60 12.20 0.37 -3.64
C TYR A 60 13.27 -0.27 -2.75
N GLU A 61 14.47 0.31 -2.61
CA GLU A 61 15.55 -0.28 -1.80
C GLU A 61 15.20 -0.26 -0.32
N SER A 62 14.83 0.90 0.20
CA SER A 62 14.37 1.09 1.58
C SER A 62 13.14 0.24 1.86
N PHE A 63 12.19 0.20 0.92
CA PHE A 63 10.97 -0.59 1.06
C PHE A 63 11.26 -2.09 1.09
N THR A 64 12.08 -2.59 0.17
CA THR A 64 12.47 -4.01 0.10
C THR A 64 13.21 -4.44 1.37
N HIS A 65 14.12 -3.59 1.86
CA HIS A 65 14.84 -3.86 3.10
C HIS A 65 13.89 -3.91 4.30
N MET A 66 12.96 -2.96 4.40
CA MET A 66 11.96 -2.89 5.46
C MET A 66 11.02 -4.10 5.47
N LEU A 67 10.60 -4.60 4.29
CA LEU A 67 9.84 -5.85 4.21
C LEU A 67 10.66 -7.04 4.73
N LYS A 68 11.92 -7.14 4.31
CA LYS A 68 12.82 -8.25 4.66
C LYS A 68 13.21 -8.26 6.15
N ASN A 69 13.41 -7.10 6.76
CA ASN A 69 13.70 -7.00 8.19
C ASN A 69 12.44 -6.97 9.07
N ALA A 70 11.26 -6.96 8.44
CA ALA A 70 9.96 -6.76 9.07
C ALA A 70 9.97 -5.57 10.03
N SER A 71 10.42 -4.40 9.56
CA SER A 71 10.52 -3.17 10.35
C SER A 71 11.18 -3.38 11.73
N GLY A 72 12.24 -4.21 11.76
CA GLY A 72 13.01 -4.57 12.95
C GLY A 72 12.37 -5.63 13.87
N VAL A 73 11.22 -6.21 13.51
CA VAL A 73 10.58 -7.28 14.30
C VAL A 73 11.43 -8.54 14.35
N ILE A 74 12.09 -8.91 13.24
CA ILE A 74 12.96 -10.09 13.21
C ILE A 74 14.12 -9.94 14.20
N LYS A 75 14.77 -8.77 14.22
CA LYS A 75 15.83 -8.47 15.19
C LYS A 75 15.34 -8.61 16.63
N ARG A 76 14.17 -8.05 16.95
CA ARG A 76 13.55 -8.21 18.28
C ARG A 76 13.25 -9.67 18.60
N LYS A 77 12.80 -10.47 17.63
CA LYS A 77 12.56 -11.91 17.84
C LYS A 77 13.86 -12.67 18.08
N ILE A 78 14.94 -12.32 17.42
CA ILE A 78 16.28 -12.88 17.70
C ILE A 78 16.69 -12.52 19.13
N ASP A 79 16.50 -11.29 19.56
CA ASP A 79 16.78 -10.85 20.93
C ASP A 79 15.90 -11.57 21.96
N ASP A 80 14.60 -11.75 21.70
CA ASP A 80 13.68 -12.48 22.57
C ASP A 80 14.11 -13.95 22.77
N VAL A 81 14.63 -14.59 21.71
CA VAL A 81 14.97 -16.02 21.72
C VAL A 81 16.36 -16.27 22.28
N PHE A 82 17.33 -15.46 21.89
CA PHE A 82 18.73 -15.70 22.22
C PHE A 82 19.26 -14.79 23.32
N GLY A 83 18.67 -13.62 23.56
CA GLY A 83 19.06 -12.70 24.64
C GLY A 83 20.58 -12.50 24.72
N THR A 84 21.16 -12.90 25.86
CA THR A 84 22.61 -12.84 26.14
C THR A 84 23.39 -14.09 25.71
N SER A 85 22.73 -15.16 25.24
CA SER A 85 23.39 -16.39 24.78
C SER A 85 24.19 -16.19 23.49
N LEU A 86 23.90 -15.14 22.74
CA LEU A 86 24.61 -14.74 21.53
C LEU A 86 25.16 -13.33 21.69
N ARG A 87 26.36 -13.09 21.16
CA ARG A 87 26.92 -11.74 21.09
C ARG A 87 26.11 -10.90 20.09
N GLU A 88 26.12 -9.58 20.27
CA GLU A 88 25.45 -8.64 19.36
C GLU A 88 25.89 -8.81 17.90
N CYS A 89 27.17 -9.10 17.64
CA CYS A 89 27.65 -9.37 16.28
C CYS A 89 27.03 -10.63 15.67
N ASP A 90 26.83 -11.68 16.47
CA ASP A 90 26.26 -12.94 16.01
C ASP A 90 24.76 -12.79 15.74
N LYS A 91 24.05 -12.03 16.58
CA LYS A 91 22.64 -11.66 16.36
C LYS A 91 22.47 -10.80 15.11
N LYS A 92 23.33 -9.81 14.91
CA LYS A 92 23.36 -8.97 13.70
C LYS A 92 23.58 -9.82 12.44
N ASN A 93 24.54 -10.75 12.48
CA ASN A 93 24.80 -11.66 11.37
C ASN A 93 23.62 -12.60 11.09
N LEU A 94 22.98 -13.15 12.12
CA LEU A 94 21.79 -14.00 11.98
C LEU A 94 20.62 -13.21 11.38
N ALA A 95 20.41 -11.97 11.81
CA ALA A 95 19.39 -11.09 11.27
C ALA A 95 19.64 -10.81 9.78
N THR A 96 20.84 -10.38 9.41
CA THR A 96 21.21 -10.13 8.00
C THR A 96 21.07 -11.39 7.13
N LEU A 97 21.43 -12.56 7.67
CA LEU A 97 21.23 -13.84 6.97
C LEU A 97 19.75 -14.10 6.70
N ILE A 98 18.86 -13.83 7.67
CA ILE A 98 17.42 -13.99 7.44
C ILE A 98 16.93 -13.00 6.40
N TYR A 99 17.41 -11.75 6.39
CA TYR A 99 16.95 -10.72 5.45
C TYR A 99 17.37 -11.01 3.99
N TYR A 100 18.62 -11.45 3.80
CA TYR A 100 19.25 -11.67 2.50
C TYR A 100 19.98 -13.02 2.47
N PRO A 101 19.25 -14.15 2.53
CA PRO A 101 19.87 -15.45 2.76
C PRO A 101 20.81 -15.85 1.62
N GLU A 102 20.41 -15.66 0.37
CA GLU A 102 21.23 -15.95 -0.81
C GLU A 102 22.54 -15.14 -0.80
N GLN A 103 22.44 -13.81 -0.74
CA GLN A 103 23.60 -12.93 -0.83
C GLN A 103 24.53 -13.08 0.38
N LYS A 104 23.97 -13.28 1.57
CA LYS A 104 24.77 -13.44 2.79
C LYS A 104 25.47 -14.81 2.81
N LEU A 105 24.82 -15.88 2.33
CA LEU A 105 25.45 -17.19 2.18
C LEU A 105 26.65 -17.14 1.23
N ASP A 106 26.54 -16.44 0.10
CA ASP A 106 27.66 -16.30 -0.85
C ASP A 106 28.90 -15.62 -0.24
N LEU A 107 28.69 -14.68 0.69
CA LEU A 107 29.80 -14.06 1.43
C LEU A 107 30.39 -15.00 2.48
N ILE A 108 29.54 -15.76 3.16
CA ILE A 108 29.95 -16.70 4.21
C ILE A 108 30.76 -17.85 3.60
N LYS A 109 30.31 -18.41 2.47
CA LYS A 109 31.03 -19.46 1.73
C LYS A 109 32.47 -19.07 1.34
N LYS A 110 32.73 -17.78 1.14
CA LYS A 110 34.06 -17.25 0.76
C LYS A 110 34.97 -16.98 1.95
N SER A 111 34.41 -16.83 3.15
CA SER A 111 35.14 -16.36 4.34
C SER A 111 35.23 -17.38 5.47
N GLU A 112 34.24 -18.28 5.58
CA GLU A 112 34.18 -19.29 6.62
C GLU A 112 35.14 -20.45 6.32
N LYS A 113 35.91 -20.85 7.33
CA LYS A 113 36.90 -21.92 7.23
C LYS A 113 36.27 -23.29 7.44
N ASN A 114 35.32 -23.37 8.37
CA ASN A 114 34.58 -24.60 8.66
C ASN A 114 33.10 -24.38 8.35
N LEU A 115 32.76 -24.53 7.07
CA LEU A 115 31.42 -24.29 6.58
C LEU A 115 30.40 -25.29 7.13
N GLU A 116 30.83 -26.53 7.39
CA GLU A 116 29.99 -27.61 7.93
C GLU A 116 29.51 -27.29 9.36
N ASP A 117 30.43 -26.92 10.25
CA ASP A 117 30.12 -26.51 11.62
C ASP A 117 29.26 -25.24 11.63
N TRP A 118 29.57 -24.28 10.76
CA TRP A 118 28.77 -23.08 10.59
C TRP A 118 27.34 -23.39 10.15
N TYR A 119 27.15 -24.30 9.19
CA TYR A 119 25.81 -24.76 8.79
C TYR A 119 25.07 -25.38 9.95
N LYS A 120 25.70 -26.30 10.69
CA LYS A 120 25.09 -26.98 11.85
C LYS A 120 24.57 -25.95 12.85
N ILE A 121 25.43 -25.04 13.32
CA ILE A 121 25.07 -24.00 14.29
C ILE A 121 23.94 -23.10 13.74
N THR A 122 24.03 -22.70 12.48
CA THR A 122 23.07 -21.78 11.86
C THR A 122 21.69 -22.42 11.68
N LEU A 123 21.64 -23.69 11.27
CA LEU A 123 20.40 -24.45 11.13
C LEU A 123 19.66 -24.54 12.46
N TYR A 124 20.33 -24.93 13.56
CA TYR A 124 19.70 -24.95 14.89
C TYR A 124 19.15 -23.58 15.30
N ARG A 125 19.89 -22.50 15.06
CA ARG A 125 19.44 -21.14 15.39
C ARG A 125 18.20 -20.74 14.59
N LEU A 126 18.18 -21.03 13.29
CA LEU A 126 17.04 -20.72 12.43
C LEU A 126 15.81 -21.57 12.79
N ILE A 127 15.98 -22.86 13.06
CA ILE A 127 14.90 -23.75 13.51
C ILE A 127 14.31 -23.24 14.81
N ARG A 128 15.16 -22.93 15.80
CA ARG A 128 14.72 -22.42 17.10
C ARG A 128 13.95 -21.11 16.99
N LEU A 129 14.43 -20.18 16.16
CA LEU A 129 13.72 -18.93 15.90
C LEU A 129 12.38 -19.17 15.20
N CYS A 130 12.35 -20.07 14.20
CA CYS A 130 11.15 -20.41 13.46
C CYS A 130 10.09 -21.10 14.33
N GLN A 131 10.48 -21.94 15.30
CA GLN A 131 9.58 -22.52 16.32
C GLN A 131 8.84 -21.41 17.09
N ILE A 132 9.57 -20.39 17.53
CA ILE A 132 8.99 -19.28 18.31
C ILE A 132 8.09 -18.40 17.46
N VAL A 133 8.50 -18.09 16.22
CA VAL A 133 7.69 -17.28 15.30
C VAL A 133 6.41 -18.02 14.88
N SER A 134 6.50 -19.33 14.60
CA SER A 134 5.36 -20.15 14.16
C SER A 134 4.34 -20.45 15.27
N SER A 135 4.75 -20.38 16.55
CA SER A 135 3.91 -20.70 17.72
C SER A 135 2.58 -19.95 17.82
N LYS A 136 2.43 -18.82 17.12
CA LYS A 136 1.17 -18.04 17.10
C LYS A 136 0.14 -18.56 16.12
N TYR A 137 0.50 -19.50 15.26
CA TYR A 137 -0.32 -19.94 14.14
C TYR A 137 -0.67 -21.42 14.25
N THR A 138 -1.75 -21.83 13.58
CA THR A 138 -2.08 -23.25 13.45
C THR A 138 -1.05 -23.97 12.60
N ARG A 139 -0.90 -25.29 12.83
CA ARG A 139 -0.09 -26.17 11.96
C ARG A 139 -0.50 -26.06 10.50
N SER A 140 -1.80 -26.00 10.21
CA SER A 140 -2.31 -25.82 8.84
C SER A 140 -1.83 -24.51 8.19
N LYS A 141 -1.88 -23.39 8.94
CA LYS A 141 -1.38 -22.09 8.45
C LYS A 141 0.12 -22.09 8.23
N VAL A 142 0.89 -22.68 9.15
CA VAL A 142 2.34 -22.85 9.00
C VAL A 142 2.65 -23.71 7.78
N ARG A 143 2.01 -24.88 7.64
CA ARG A 143 2.23 -25.80 6.50
C ARG A 143 1.98 -25.13 5.14
N LYS A 144 0.93 -24.31 5.01
CA LYS A 144 0.65 -23.52 3.80
C LYS A 144 1.72 -22.48 3.46
N SER A 145 2.58 -22.14 4.42
CA SER A 145 3.69 -21.19 4.24
C SER A 145 5.00 -21.87 3.85
N LEU A 146 5.10 -23.20 4.00
CA LEU A 146 6.33 -23.94 3.78
C LEU A 146 6.58 -24.19 2.29
N PRO A 147 7.85 -24.13 1.82
CA PRO A 147 8.21 -24.48 0.46
C PRO A 147 8.04 -25.99 0.22
N SER A 148 7.58 -26.39 -0.96
CA SER A 148 7.27 -27.79 -1.32
C SER A 148 8.41 -28.75 -1.00
N ASP A 149 9.63 -28.37 -1.33
CA ASP A 149 10.80 -29.25 -1.30
C ASP A 149 11.27 -29.57 0.12
N PHE A 150 10.96 -28.69 1.08
CA PHE A 150 11.37 -28.83 2.48
C PHE A 150 10.20 -28.86 3.45
N ALA A 151 8.94 -28.87 2.97
CA ALA A 151 7.76 -28.75 3.81
C ALA A 151 7.72 -29.80 4.93
N TYR A 152 7.95 -31.07 4.57
CA TYR A 152 7.98 -32.17 5.54
C TYR A 152 9.09 -32.01 6.58
N ILE A 153 10.31 -31.64 6.14
CA ILE A 153 11.48 -31.51 7.00
C ILE A 153 11.31 -30.35 7.98
N ILE A 154 10.88 -29.19 7.49
CA ILE A 154 10.62 -28.02 8.34
C ILE A 154 9.48 -28.35 9.32
N GLU A 155 8.39 -28.99 8.88
CA GLU A 155 7.28 -29.38 9.76
C GLU A 155 7.75 -30.32 10.89
N GLU A 156 8.60 -31.31 10.60
CA GLU A 156 9.13 -32.22 11.62
C GLU A 156 10.06 -31.52 12.60
N LEU A 157 10.96 -30.64 12.13
CA LEU A 157 11.90 -29.87 12.98
C LEU A 157 11.19 -28.82 13.84
N LEU A 158 10.09 -28.23 13.35
CA LEU A 158 9.27 -27.31 14.15
C LEU A 158 8.49 -28.01 15.27
N ASN A 159 8.27 -29.32 15.16
CA ASN A 159 7.60 -30.14 16.17
C ASN A 159 8.55 -30.68 17.25
N GLU A 160 9.85 -30.41 17.16
CA GLU A 160 10.81 -30.78 18.19
C GLU A 160 10.40 -30.18 19.55
N GLN A 161 10.02 -31.07 20.47
CA GLN A 161 9.77 -30.70 21.87
C GLN A 161 11.11 -30.81 22.60
N GLY A 162 11.63 -29.68 23.08
CA GLY A 162 12.97 -29.59 23.70
C GLY A 162 13.23 -30.51 24.90
N ASP A 163 12.19 -31.15 25.46
CA ASP A 163 12.27 -31.96 26.67
C ASP A 163 12.34 -33.49 26.43
N ARG A 164 12.36 -33.98 25.17
CA ARG A 164 12.38 -35.43 24.90
C ARG A 164 13.71 -35.91 24.32
N VAL A 165 14.53 -36.52 25.17
CA VAL A 165 15.79 -37.21 24.82
C VAL A 165 15.59 -38.18 23.64
N ASP A 166 14.45 -38.87 23.59
CA ASP A 166 14.15 -39.93 22.60
C ASP A 166 14.32 -39.50 21.13
N LYS A 167 14.11 -38.23 20.80
CA LYS A 167 14.17 -37.74 19.41
C LYS A 167 15.39 -36.86 19.11
N GLN A 168 16.27 -36.62 20.08
CA GLN A 168 17.39 -35.70 19.85
C GLN A 168 18.34 -36.22 18.76
N GLU A 169 18.70 -37.50 18.79
CA GLU A 169 19.52 -38.13 17.74
C GLU A 169 18.81 -38.11 16.37
N TYR A 170 17.49 -38.26 16.35
CA TYR A 170 16.70 -38.19 15.12
C TYR A 170 16.76 -36.79 14.48
N TYR A 171 16.55 -35.72 15.26
CA TYR A 171 16.64 -34.35 14.74
C TYR A 171 18.07 -33.97 14.33
N ASN A 172 19.07 -34.39 15.11
CA ASN A 172 20.48 -34.20 14.76
C ASN A 172 20.81 -34.89 13.44
N SER A 173 20.33 -36.13 13.24
CA SER A 173 20.54 -36.87 11.99
C SER A 173 19.89 -36.20 10.79
N ILE A 174 18.72 -35.56 10.95
CA ILE A 174 18.11 -34.76 9.86
C ILE A 174 19.05 -33.61 9.47
N ILE A 175 19.58 -32.87 10.45
CA ILE A 175 20.46 -31.72 10.21
C ILE A 175 21.78 -32.18 9.57
N GLU A 176 22.38 -33.24 10.08
CA GLU A 176 23.62 -33.83 9.54
C GLU A 176 23.39 -34.32 8.11
N THR A 177 22.29 -35.03 7.84
CA THR A 177 21.95 -35.48 6.48
C THR A 177 21.78 -34.32 5.51
N ILE A 178 21.12 -33.22 5.91
CA ILE A 178 20.96 -32.02 5.06
C ILE A 178 22.33 -31.44 4.66
N ILE A 179 23.30 -31.48 5.57
CA ILE A 179 24.66 -31.00 5.35
C ILE A 179 25.42 -31.99 4.45
N ASP A 180 25.36 -33.28 4.75
CA ASP A 180 26.07 -34.35 4.02
C ASP A 180 25.67 -34.44 2.55
N ILE A 181 24.39 -34.18 2.24
CA ILE A 181 23.86 -34.18 0.87
C ILE A 181 23.99 -32.82 0.17
N ASP A 182 24.72 -31.86 0.76
CA ASP A 182 24.95 -30.50 0.25
C ASP A 182 23.66 -29.70 -0.03
N ARG A 183 22.68 -29.78 0.89
CA ARG A 183 21.39 -29.05 0.78
C ARG A 183 21.20 -27.98 1.86
N ALA A 184 22.23 -27.74 2.68
CA ALA A 184 22.18 -26.78 3.77
C ALA A 184 21.91 -25.33 3.30
N SER A 185 22.47 -24.92 2.15
CA SER A 185 22.28 -23.57 1.62
C SER A 185 20.82 -23.29 1.26
N GLU A 186 20.21 -24.19 0.48
CA GLU A 186 18.82 -24.09 0.04
C GLU A 186 17.86 -24.20 1.23
N PHE A 187 18.19 -25.04 2.21
CA PHE A 187 17.40 -25.13 3.44
C PHE A 187 17.44 -23.82 4.25
N ILE A 188 18.61 -23.17 4.38
CA ILE A 188 18.76 -21.87 5.06
C ILE A 188 17.93 -20.80 4.35
N ILE A 189 17.94 -20.75 3.01
CA ILE A 189 17.12 -19.82 2.24
C ILE A 189 15.63 -20.09 2.48
N ALA A 190 15.21 -21.35 2.38
CA ALA A 190 13.84 -21.78 2.60
C ALA A 190 13.32 -21.39 3.98
N ILE A 191 14.05 -21.73 5.05
CA ILE A 191 13.61 -21.43 6.42
C ILE A 191 13.65 -19.92 6.72
N SER A 192 14.62 -19.18 6.17
CA SER A 192 14.67 -17.72 6.31
C SER A 192 13.45 -17.04 5.70
N ASN A 193 13.03 -17.49 4.51
CA ASN A 193 11.83 -17.00 3.84
C ASN A 193 10.55 -17.35 4.63
N VAL A 194 10.49 -18.54 5.25
CA VAL A 194 9.39 -18.92 6.16
C VAL A 194 9.36 -18.00 7.38
N ILE A 195 10.51 -17.70 8.00
CA ILE A 195 10.58 -16.77 9.14
C ILE A 195 10.08 -15.38 8.74
N GLN A 196 10.58 -14.82 7.63
CA GLN A 196 10.13 -13.51 7.12
C GLN A 196 8.60 -13.48 6.94
N ARG A 197 8.05 -14.52 6.30
CA ARG A 197 6.61 -14.65 6.04
C ARG A 197 5.77 -14.76 7.30
N LEU A 198 6.22 -15.51 8.31
CA LEU A 198 5.44 -15.74 9.53
C LEU A 198 5.53 -14.58 10.52
N VAL A 199 6.57 -13.74 10.44
CA VAL A 199 6.72 -12.59 11.35
C VAL A 199 5.64 -11.53 11.13
N VAL A 200 5.29 -11.27 9.87
CA VAL A 200 4.25 -10.31 9.47
C VAL A 200 3.03 -11.07 8.99
N ASP A 201 1.93 -11.04 9.75
CA ASP A 201 0.71 -11.75 9.38
C ASP A 201 -0.05 -11.04 8.25
N LYS A 202 -0.10 -9.71 8.31
CA LYS A 202 -0.82 -8.86 7.37
C LYS A 202 -0.07 -7.55 7.16
N LEU A 203 -0.03 -7.11 5.91
CA LEU A 203 0.60 -5.87 5.50
C LEU A 203 -0.47 -4.89 4.98
N HIS A 204 -0.50 -3.69 5.51
CA HIS A 204 -1.38 -2.59 5.10
C HIS A 204 -0.53 -1.50 4.45
N ILE A 205 -0.80 -1.20 3.19
CA ILE A 205 -0.14 -0.10 2.47
C ILE A 205 -1.13 1.04 2.30
N ILE A 206 -0.89 2.15 2.99
CA ILE A 206 -1.79 3.30 3.06
C ILE A 206 -1.37 4.35 2.03
N GLY A 207 -1.36 3.96 0.76
CA GLY A 207 -1.25 4.89 -0.36
C GLY A 207 0.14 5.40 -0.68
N ASP A 208 0.19 6.11 -1.81
CA ASP A 208 1.36 6.79 -2.37
C ASP A 208 2.54 5.85 -2.57
N ILE A 209 2.29 4.77 -3.31
CA ILE A 209 3.31 3.83 -3.79
C ILE A 209 4.10 4.47 -4.94
N TYR A 210 3.42 5.24 -5.80
CA TYR A 210 4.02 5.95 -6.93
C TYR A 210 4.49 7.39 -6.58
N ASP A 211 5.15 8.04 -7.56
CA ASP A 211 5.42 9.51 -7.70
C ASP A 211 6.90 9.81 -7.97
N ARG A 212 7.78 9.61 -6.98
CA ARG A 212 9.11 10.24 -6.95
C ARG A 212 10.28 9.29 -7.22
N GLY A 213 10.26 8.11 -6.62
CA GLY A 213 11.34 7.13 -6.59
C GLY A 213 11.31 6.14 -7.76
N PRO A 214 12.46 5.54 -8.11
CA PRO A 214 12.69 4.93 -9.42
C PRO A 214 12.09 3.53 -9.63
N GLY A 215 11.53 2.89 -8.61
CA GLY A 215 11.14 1.49 -8.67
C GLY A 215 9.73 1.22 -8.16
N ALA A 216 8.76 2.10 -8.46
CA ALA A 216 7.37 1.86 -8.04
C ALA A 216 6.82 0.53 -8.59
N GLU A 217 7.20 0.14 -9.81
CA GLU A 217 6.86 -1.16 -10.38
C GLU A 217 7.52 -2.33 -9.66
N ILE A 218 8.73 -2.17 -9.12
CA ILE A 218 9.41 -3.19 -8.31
C ILE A 218 8.66 -3.39 -6.99
N ILE A 219 8.22 -2.29 -6.37
CA ILE A 219 7.42 -2.33 -5.15
C ILE A 219 6.10 -3.06 -5.39
N ILE A 220 5.33 -2.70 -6.42
CA ILE A 220 4.06 -3.39 -6.72
C ILE A 220 4.29 -4.87 -7.04
N GLU A 221 5.35 -5.21 -7.77
CA GLU A 221 5.71 -6.60 -8.05
C GLU A 221 6.02 -7.37 -6.76
N ALA A 222 6.79 -6.78 -5.83
CA ALA A 222 7.06 -7.38 -4.52
C ALA A 222 5.79 -7.54 -3.68
N LEU A 223 4.92 -6.52 -3.67
CA LEU A 223 3.64 -6.55 -2.97
C LEU A 223 2.70 -7.62 -3.53
N SER A 224 2.69 -7.83 -4.86
CA SER A 224 1.87 -8.87 -5.50
C SER A 224 2.25 -10.30 -5.10
N LYS A 225 3.47 -10.50 -4.61
CA LYS A 225 4.00 -11.77 -4.11
C LYS A 225 3.81 -11.94 -2.60
N HIS A 226 3.39 -10.89 -1.90
CA HIS A 226 3.14 -10.95 -0.46
C HIS A 226 1.90 -11.80 -0.16
N HIS A 227 1.90 -12.52 0.96
CA HIS A 227 0.86 -13.52 1.25
C HIS A 227 -0.47 -12.95 1.69
N SER A 228 -0.45 -11.78 2.33
CA SER A 228 -1.64 -11.14 2.88
C SER A 228 -1.41 -9.64 2.93
N ILE A 229 -2.10 -8.91 2.05
CA ILE A 229 -1.95 -7.47 1.90
C ILE A 229 -3.31 -6.81 1.64
N ASP A 230 -3.45 -5.55 2.02
CA ASP A 230 -4.42 -4.62 1.45
C ASP A 230 -3.78 -3.25 1.22
N ILE A 231 -4.42 -2.45 0.36
CA ILE A 231 -3.90 -1.18 -0.12
C ILE A 231 -5.01 -0.12 -0.05
N GLN A 232 -4.77 1.01 0.60
CA GLN A 232 -5.63 2.16 0.49
C GLN A 232 -5.04 3.15 -0.50
N TRP A 233 -5.76 3.51 -1.55
CA TRP A 233 -5.16 4.28 -2.64
C TRP A 233 -4.79 5.71 -2.21
N GLY A 234 -3.58 6.15 -2.56
CA GLY A 234 -3.17 7.54 -2.47
C GLY A 234 -3.52 8.35 -3.71
N ASN A 235 -3.31 9.67 -3.66
CA ASN A 235 -3.60 10.53 -4.82
C ASN A 235 -2.67 10.20 -5.98
N HIS A 236 -1.42 9.78 -5.73
CA HIS A 236 -0.51 9.40 -6.80
C HIS A 236 -0.87 8.05 -7.40
N ASP A 237 -1.33 7.09 -6.61
CA ASP A 237 -1.78 5.79 -7.10
C ASP A 237 -2.99 5.92 -8.03
N ILE A 238 -3.97 6.77 -7.65
CA ILE A 238 -5.16 7.03 -8.46
C ILE A 238 -4.81 7.64 -9.83
N VAL A 239 -3.81 8.53 -9.91
CA VAL A 239 -3.39 9.06 -11.21
C VAL A 239 -2.83 7.97 -12.11
N TRP A 240 -2.04 7.05 -11.56
CA TRP A 240 -1.53 5.90 -12.32
C TRP A 240 -2.64 4.93 -12.73
N MET A 241 -3.62 4.69 -11.85
CA MET A 241 -4.80 3.88 -12.16
C MET A 241 -5.65 4.53 -13.28
N GLY A 242 -5.84 5.85 -13.24
CA GLY A 242 -6.52 6.61 -14.29
C GLY A 242 -5.74 6.59 -15.61
N ALA A 243 -4.41 6.71 -15.55
CA ALA A 243 -3.55 6.63 -16.72
C ALA A 243 -3.65 5.26 -17.42
N ALA A 244 -3.62 4.17 -16.65
CA ALA A 244 -3.81 2.82 -17.18
C ALA A 244 -5.22 2.55 -17.72
N ALA A 245 -6.24 3.27 -17.24
CA ALA A 245 -7.59 3.22 -17.80
C ALA A 245 -7.69 3.91 -19.17
N GLY A 246 -6.73 4.79 -19.51
CA GLY A 246 -6.72 5.61 -20.72
C GLY A 246 -7.09 7.08 -20.51
N CYS A 247 -7.14 7.57 -19.27
CA CYS A 247 -7.41 8.98 -19.00
C CYS A 247 -6.21 9.85 -19.44
N GLU A 248 -6.37 10.57 -20.56
CA GLU A 248 -5.32 11.41 -21.15
C GLU A 248 -4.73 12.42 -20.16
N ALA A 249 -5.57 13.08 -19.35
CA ALA A 249 -5.11 14.05 -18.36
C ALA A 249 -4.26 13.38 -17.25
N CYS A 250 -4.63 12.17 -16.82
CA CYS A 250 -3.84 11.41 -15.87
C CYS A 250 -2.49 10.99 -16.49
N ILE A 251 -2.48 10.54 -17.75
CA ILE A 251 -1.26 10.17 -18.48
C ILE A 251 -0.28 11.35 -18.56
N ALA A 252 -0.77 12.51 -19.01
CA ALA A 252 0.05 13.72 -19.11
C ALA A 252 0.63 14.10 -17.73
N ASN A 253 -0.14 13.92 -16.66
CA ASN A 253 0.27 14.22 -15.31
C ASN A 253 1.33 13.24 -14.76
N VAL A 254 1.15 11.93 -14.98
CA VAL A 254 2.20 10.92 -14.66
C VAL A 254 3.52 11.33 -15.31
N ILE A 255 3.49 11.60 -16.61
CA ILE A 255 4.69 11.95 -17.37
C ILE A 255 5.31 13.27 -16.86
N ARG A 256 4.48 14.30 -16.62
CA ARG A 256 4.93 15.58 -16.08
C ARG A 256 5.65 15.40 -14.74
N ILE A 257 5.06 14.62 -13.84
CA ILE A 257 5.62 14.32 -12.52
C ILE A 257 6.96 13.59 -12.66
N SER A 258 7.01 12.53 -13.47
CA SER A 258 8.23 11.77 -13.71
C SER A 258 9.35 12.64 -14.27
N LEU A 259 9.04 13.52 -15.22
CA LEU A 259 10.00 14.48 -15.79
C LEU A 259 10.45 15.52 -14.76
N ARG A 260 9.54 16.01 -13.91
CA ARG A 260 9.87 16.98 -12.86
C ARG A 260 10.93 16.47 -11.90
N TYR A 261 10.96 15.17 -11.61
CA TYR A 261 11.97 14.56 -10.74
C TYR A 261 13.06 13.78 -11.51
N ALA A 262 13.12 13.94 -12.84
CA ALA A 262 13.96 13.17 -13.76
C ALA A 262 13.98 11.68 -13.43
N ASN A 263 12.80 11.13 -13.13
CA ASN A 263 12.63 9.74 -12.78
C ASN A 263 11.75 9.04 -13.82
N LEU A 264 12.39 8.68 -14.92
CA LEU A 264 11.75 8.01 -16.06
C LEU A 264 11.82 6.48 -15.99
N SER A 265 12.67 5.91 -15.12
CA SER A 265 12.89 4.46 -15.03
C SER A 265 11.60 3.66 -14.85
N THR A 266 10.70 4.09 -13.96
CA THR A 266 9.40 3.41 -13.81
C THR A 266 8.56 3.43 -15.10
N LEU A 267 8.62 4.52 -15.88
CA LEU A 267 7.90 4.62 -17.16
C LEU A 267 8.56 3.77 -18.25
N GLU A 268 9.84 4.02 -18.52
CA GLU A 268 10.57 3.47 -19.66
C GLU A 268 10.98 2.02 -19.39
N ASP A 269 11.81 1.79 -18.37
CA ASP A 269 12.32 0.45 -18.03
C ASP A 269 11.25 -0.42 -17.35
N GLY A 270 10.46 0.21 -16.48
CA GLY A 270 9.52 -0.46 -15.61
C GLY A 270 8.28 -0.96 -16.33
N TYR A 271 7.68 -0.11 -17.17
CA TYR A 271 6.42 -0.36 -17.88
C TYR A 271 6.53 -0.33 -19.40
N GLY A 272 7.70 -0.02 -19.98
CA GLY A 272 7.88 0.00 -21.44
C GLY A 272 7.18 1.16 -22.14
N ILE A 273 6.97 2.29 -21.46
CA ILE A 273 6.31 3.46 -22.03
C ILE A 273 7.28 4.21 -22.95
N ASN A 274 6.93 4.30 -24.23
CA ASN A 274 7.77 4.98 -25.21
C ASN A 274 7.59 6.51 -25.15
N LEU A 275 8.63 7.21 -24.67
CA LEU A 275 8.64 8.69 -24.59
C LEU A 275 9.31 9.36 -25.80
N LEU A 276 9.81 8.60 -26.78
CA LEU A 276 10.42 9.17 -27.99
C LEU A 276 9.48 10.13 -28.75
N PRO A 277 8.16 9.85 -28.91
CA PRO A 277 7.25 10.80 -29.54
C PRO A 277 7.16 12.14 -28.79
N LEU A 278 7.26 12.12 -27.46
CA LEU A 278 7.27 13.35 -26.67
C LEU A 278 8.59 14.10 -26.83
N ALA A 279 9.72 13.38 -26.85
CA ALA A 279 11.02 13.97 -27.07
C ALA A 279 11.11 14.69 -28.43
N THR A 280 10.64 14.05 -29.51
CA THR A 280 10.62 14.65 -30.85
C THR A 280 9.70 15.85 -30.92
N PHE A 281 8.48 15.75 -30.37
CA PHE A 281 7.56 16.88 -30.28
C PHE A 281 8.16 18.07 -29.51
N ALA A 282 8.80 17.80 -28.37
CA ALA A 282 9.42 18.84 -27.56
C ALA A 282 10.59 19.53 -28.29
N MET A 283 11.38 18.79 -29.06
CA MET A 283 12.44 19.34 -29.90
C MET A 283 11.90 20.17 -31.06
N ASP A 284 10.76 19.79 -31.65
CA ASP A 284 10.15 20.54 -32.76
C ASP A 284 9.58 21.89 -32.29
N PHE A 285 8.82 21.91 -31.19
CA PHE A 285 8.08 23.10 -30.75
C PHE A 285 8.83 23.98 -29.75
N TYR A 286 9.72 23.41 -28.94
CA TYR A 286 10.45 24.14 -27.88
C TYR A 286 11.95 24.21 -28.16
N LYS A 287 12.38 24.05 -29.43
CA LYS A 287 13.80 24.01 -29.84
C LYS A 287 14.63 25.16 -29.25
N GLU A 288 14.17 26.39 -29.46
CA GLU A 288 14.86 27.63 -29.08
C GLU A 288 14.57 28.07 -27.64
N ASP A 289 13.80 27.28 -26.88
CA ASP A 289 13.40 27.61 -25.51
C ASP A 289 14.27 26.89 -24.47
N ASN A 290 14.93 27.65 -23.60
CA ASN A 290 15.75 27.07 -22.52
C ASN A 290 14.91 26.36 -21.44
N CYS A 291 13.60 26.62 -21.37
CA CYS A 291 12.66 25.97 -20.44
C CYS A 291 13.13 26.02 -18.98
N GLU A 292 13.74 27.13 -18.56
CA GLU A 292 14.44 27.28 -17.28
C GLU A 292 13.61 26.85 -16.05
N ASN A 293 12.32 27.21 -16.01
CA ASN A 293 11.40 26.86 -14.92
C ASN A 293 10.98 25.38 -14.88
N PHE A 294 11.32 24.63 -15.93
CA PHE A 294 10.98 23.22 -16.11
C PHE A 294 12.18 22.30 -15.92
N LYS A 295 13.34 22.84 -15.50
CA LYS A 295 14.50 22.04 -15.10
C LYS A 295 14.11 20.99 -14.04
N PRO A 296 14.54 19.73 -14.19
CA PRO A 296 14.25 18.71 -13.19
C PRO A 296 14.75 19.09 -11.80
N ARG A 297 13.95 18.78 -10.79
CA ARG A 297 14.27 18.97 -9.37
C ARG A 297 14.82 17.67 -8.80
N THR A 298 16.07 17.35 -9.13
CA THR A 298 16.79 16.21 -8.58
C THR A 298 17.75 16.66 -7.48
N ILE A 299 17.76 15.95 -6.34
CA ILE A 299 18.74 16.17 -5.27
C ILE A 299 20.01 15.35 -5.55
N ASP A 300 19.86 14.14 -6.11
CA ASP A 300 20.92 13.11 -6.09
C ASP A 300 21.47 12.73 -7.48
N LYS A 301 20.95 13.31 -8.58
CA LYS A 301 21.31 12.88 -9.94
C LYS A 301 22.27 13.87 -10.61
N ASN A 302 23.44 13.38 -11.02
CA ASN A 302 24.36 14.09 -11.90
C ASN A 302 23.90 13.93 -13.35
N LEU A 303 22.95 14.76 -13.77
CA LEU A 303 22.51 14.83 -15.17
C LEU A 303 23.48 15.70 -15.97
N ASN A 304 23.83 15.27 -17.19
CA ASN A 304 24.58 16.13 -18.10
C ASN A 304 23.68 17.27 -18.64
N GLU A 305 24.30 18.32 -19.17
CA GLU A 305 23.57 19.51 -19.62
C GLU A 305 22.58 19.22 -20.77
N THR A 306 22.93 18.29 -21.66
CA THR A 306 22.09 17.89 -22.80
C THR A 306 20.80 17.23 -22.33
N ASP A 307 20.89 16.30 -21.38
CA ASP A 307 19.75 15.60 -20.79
C ASP A 307 18.85 16.59 -20.03
N ILE A 308 19.45 17.51 -19.26
CA ILE A 308 18.69 18.56 -18.57
C ILE A 308 17.88 19.38 -19.58
N LYS A 309 18.48 19.81 -20.69
CA LYS A 309 17.77 20.59 -21.73
C LYS A 309 16.63 19.79 -22.35
N LEU A 310 16.86 18.53 -22.72
CA LEU A 310 15.83 17.68 -23.32
C LEU A 310 14.66 17.45 -22.34
N LEU A 311 14.96 17.03 -21.10
CA LEU A 311 13.96 16.79 -20.07
C LEU A 311 13.15 18.04 -19.76
N SER A 312 13.79 19.22 -19.73
CA SER A 312 13.10 20.50 -19.49
C SER A 312 12.11 20.83 -20.61
N LYS A 313 12.49 20.61 -21.88
CA LYS A 313 11.60 20.80 -23.04
C LYS A 313 10.43 19.81 -23.01
N MET A 314 10.69 18.53 -22.76
CA MET A 314 9.65 17.51 -22.62
C MET A 314 8.69 17.86 -21.48
N HIS A 315 9.22 18.29 -20.34
CA HIS A 315 8.44 18.67 -19.16
C HIS A 315 7.54 19.86 -19.45
N LYS A 316 8.05 20.90 -20.12
CA LYS A 316 7.22 22.04 -20.55
C LYS A 316 6.14 21.61 -21.54
N ALA A 317 6.52 20.87 -22.58
CA ALA A 317 5.61 20.40 -23.61
C ALA A 317 4.43 19.59 -23.03
N ILE A 318 4.72 18.60 -22.19
CA ILE A 318 3.67 17.79 -21.57
C ILE A 318 2.84 18.60 -20.55
N SER A 319 3.43 19.60 -19.88
CA SER A 319 2.69 20.47 -18.96
C SER A 319 1.63 21.29 -19.70
N ILE A 320 1.96 21.87 -20.86
CA ILE A 320 0.98 22.59 -21.68
C ILE A 320 -0.14 21.67 -22.16
N ILE A 321 0.21 20.47 -22.64
CA ILE A 321 -0.78 19.45 -23.03
C ILE A 321 -1.66 19.05 -21.84
N GLN A 322 -1.07 18.86 -20.65
CA GLN A 322 -1.81 18.58 -19.42
C GLN A 322 -2.86 19.68 -19.17
N PHE A 323 -2.47 20.96 -19.15
CA PHE A 323 -3.42 22.05 -18.87
C PHE A 323 -4.57 22.12 -19.89
N LYS A 324 -4.30 21.81 -21.17
CA LYS A 324 -5.35 21.70 -22.20
C LYS A 324 -6.32 20.57 -21.90
N LEU A 325 -5.80 19.38 -21.61
CA LEU A 325 -6.58 18.18 -21.28
C LEU A 325 -7.43 18.38 -20.02
N GLU A 326 -6.85 18.95 -18.97
CA GLU A 326 -7.53 19.31 -17.72
C GLU A 326 -8.68 20.29 -17.99
N GLY A 327 -8.45 21.31 -18.82
CA GLY A 327 -9.50 22.25 -19.22
C GLY A 327 -10.64 21.59 -19.98
N LYS A 328 -10.37 20.57 -20.81
CA LYS A 328 -11.43 19.75 -21.44
C LYS A 328 -12.25 18.98 -20.41
N ILE A 329 -11.65 18.52 -19.31
CA ILE A 329 -12.39 17.84 -18.22
C ILE A 329 -13.28 18.85 -17.49
N ILE A 330 -12.71 19.97 -17.08
CA ILE A 330 -13.43 21.02 -16.35
C ILE A 330 -14.65 21.50 -17.14
N LYS A 331 -14.48 21.77 -18.45
CA LYS A 331 -15.58 22.22 -19.32
C LYS A 331 -16.71 21.19 -19.47
N ARG A 332 -16.40 19.89 -19.44
CA ARG A 332 -17.43 18.83 -19.55
C ARG A 332 -18.03 18.40 -18.21
N ARG A 333 -17.40 18.77 -17.08
CA ARG A 333 -17.82 18.45 -15.70
C ARG A 333 -17.97 19.71 -14.83
N PRO A 334 -18.91 20.63 -15.14
CA PRO A 334 -19.14 21.82 -14.32
C PRO A 334 -19.48 21.51 -12.84
N GLU A 335 -20.04 20.32 -12.57
CA GLU A 335 -20.30 19.84 -11.22
C GLU A 335 -19.04 19.71 -10.33
N PHE A 336 -17.85 19.64 -10.92
CA PHE A 336 -16.60 19.61 -10.18
C PHE A 336 -16.22 20.96 -9.57
N LYS A 337 -16.85 22.07 -10.01
CA LYS A 337 -16.63 23.44 -9.52
C LYS A 337 -15.15 23.85 -9.60
N MET A 338 -14.54 23.65 -10.77
CA MET A 338 -13.11 23.89 -11.03
C MET A 338 -12.86 24.93 -12.13
N GLU A 339 -13.87 25.71 -12.52
CA GLU A 339 -13.78 26.73 -13.57
C GLU A 339 -12.72 27.80 -13.27
N GLU A 340 -12.45 28.06 -11.98
CA GLU A 340 -11.35 28.92 -11.55
C GLU A 340 -9.97 28.44 -12.02
N ARG A 341 -9.82 27.15 -12.36
CA ARG A 341 -8.60 26.51 -12.87
C ARG A 341 -8.47 26.57 -14.38
N LEU A 342 -9.47 27.07 -15.10
CA LEU A 342 -9.31 27.48 -16.49
C LEU A 342 -8.45 28.75 -16.50
N LEU A 343 -7.14 28.59 -16.74
CA LEU A 343 -6.15 29.68 -16.73
C LEU A 343 -5.61 30.03 -18.11
N LEU A 344 -5.66 29.13 -19.09
CA LEU A 344 -5.08 29.35 -20.42
C LEU A 344 -5.82 30.44 -21.22
N ASP A 345 -7.13 30.56 -21.01
CA ASP A 345 -8.00 31.61 -21.56
C ASP A 345 -7.83 32.96 -20.85
N LYS A 346 -7.11 33.01 -19.74
CA LYS A 346 -6.83 34.24 -18.96
C LYS A 346 -5.44 34.82 -19.26
N ILE A 347 -4.69 34.21 -20.18
CA ILE A 347 -3.37 34.67 -20.60
C ILE A 347 -3.51 35.75 -21.68
N ASN A 348 -2.92 36.92 -21.44
CA ASN A 348 -2.66 37.89 -22.49
C ASN A 348 -1.27 37.64 -23.06
N ILE A 349 -1.20 36.91 -24.17
CA ILE A 349 0.06 36.55 -24.84
C ILE A 349 0.85 37.79 -25.27
N LYS A 350 0.19 38.86 -25.71
CA LYS A 350 0.85 40.08 -26.19
C LYS A 350 1.53 40.86 -25.07
N GLU A 351 0.89 40.94 -23.91
CA GLU A 351 1.43 41.64 -22.74
C GLU A 351 2.31 40.74 -21.87
N GLY A 352 2.25 39.42 -22.07
CA GLY A 352 2.94 38.45 -21.22
C GLY A 352 2.38 38.45 -19.80
N THR A 353 1.05 38.54 -19.66
CA THR A 353 0.37 38.63 -18.37
C THR A 353 -0.73 37.59 -18.21
N LEU A 354 -1.11 37.30 -16.96
CA LEU A 354 -2.23 36.44 -16.58
C LEU A 354 -3.20 37.23 -15.70
N ASN A 355 -4.49 37.19 -16.02
CA ASN A 355 -5.53 37.68 -15.12
C ASN A 355 -5.96 36.55 -14.16
N LEU A 356 -5.55 36.65 -12.90
CA LEU A 356 -5.88 35.69 -11.86
C LEU A 356 -6.74 36.35 -10.79
N SER A 357 -8.03 35.99 -10.72
CA SER A 357 -8.99 36.54 -9.74
C SER A 357 -9.02 38.07 -9.76
N GLU A 358 -9.17 38.67 -10.94
CA GLU A 358 -9.22 40.12 -11.18
C GLU A 358 -7.90 40.88 -10.94
N LYS A 359 -6.82 40.18 -10.60
CA LYS A 359 -5.49 40.75 -10.48
C LYS A 359 -4.61 40.31 -11.64
N ILE A 360 -3.91 41.27 -12.24
CA ILE A 360 -3.00 41.02 -13.36
C ILE A 360 -1.61 40.70 -12.81
N TYR A 361 -1.04 39.60 -13.29
CA TYR A 361 0.30 39.14 -12.95
C TYR A 361 1.17 39.04 -14.19
N LYS A 362 2.46 39.38 -14.08
CA LYS A 362 3.43 39.17 -15.15
C LYS A 362 3.86 37.70 -15.18
N LEU A 363 3.85 37.10 -16.37
CA LEU A 363 4.35 35.75 -16.58
C LEU A 363 5.89 35.76 -16.61
N ILE A 364 6.51 34.78 -15.94
CA ILE A 364 7.97 34.58 -16.01
C ILE A 364 8.41 33.78 -17.24
N ASP A 365 7.45 33.15 -17.91
CA ASP A 365 7.63 32.42 -19.16
C ASP A 365 6.43 32.69 -20.06
N THR A 366 6.70 33.23 -21.25
CA THR A 366 5.69 33.65 -22.23
C THR A 366 5.72 32.83 -23.52
N ASN A 367 6.54 31.78 -23.58
CA ASN A 367 6.66 30.97 -24.80
C ASN A 367 5.64 29.83 -24.81
N PHE A 368 4.59 30.00 -25.61
CA PHE A 368 3.48 29.05 -25.77
C PHE A 368 3.25 28.70 -27.26
N PRO A 369 4.19 28.00 -27.92
CA PRO A 369 4.19 27.81 -29.38
C PRO A 369 2.99 27.03 -29.91
N THR A 370 2.30 26.26 -29.07
CA THR A 370 1.14 25.43 -29.45
C THR A 370 -0.19 25.94 -28.93
N LEU A 371 -0.21 27.08 -28.23
CA LEU A 371 -1.45 27.63 -27.66
C LEU A 371 -2.22 28.43 -28.73
N ASP A 372 -3.41 27.96 -29.09
CA ASP A 372 -4.35 28.73 -29.92
C ASP A 372 -5.11 29.71 -29.03
N LYS A 373 -5.07 31.00 -29.36
CA LYS A 373 -5.75 32.04 -28.59
C LYS A 373 -7.28 31.89 -28.63
N GLU A 374 -7.83 31.45 -29.75
CA GLU A 374 -9.29 31.32 -29.91
C GLU A 374 -9.81 30.06 -29.21
N ASN A 375 -9.02 28.99 -29.21
CA ASN A 375 -9.35 27.72 -28.56
C ASN A 375 -8.21 27.22 -27.64
N PRO A 376 -7.95 27.88 -26.50
CA PRO A 376 -6.77 27.64 -25.67
C PRO A 376 -6.67 26.24 -25.06
N TYR A 377 -7.78 25.50 -25.01
CA TYR A 377 -7.86 24.14 -24.48
C TYR A 377 -7.92 23.06 -25.56
N GLU A 378 -7.90 23.44 -26.84
CA GLU A 378 -7.91 22.48 -27.94
C GLU A 378 -6.50 21.99 -28.23
N LEU A 379 -6.37 20.68 -28.45
CA LEU A 379 -5.11 20.08 -28.88
C LEU A 379 -4.98 20.28 -30.38
N ASN A 380 -3.84 20.76 -30.86
CA ASN A 380 -3.56 20.78 -32.29
C ASN A 380 -3.32 19.36 -32.84
N GLU A 381 -3.19 19.21 -34.16
CA GLU A 381 -2.99 17.90 -34.79
C GLU A 381 -1.78 17.13 -34.24
N ARG A 382 -0.65 17.81 -34.03
CA ARG A 382 0.58 17.20 -33.50
C ARG A 382 0.43 16.80 -32.03
N GLU A 383 -0.26 17.60 -31.22
CA GLU A 383 -0.57 17.28 -29.83
C GLU A 383 -1.54 16.09 -29.73
N ARG A 384 -2.56 16.00 -30.62
CA ARG A 384 -3.49 14.86 -30.64
C ARG A 384 -2.79 13.55 -31.00
N ASP A 385 -1.97 13.54 -32.06
CA ASP A 385 -1.18 12.36 -32.45
C ASP A 385 -0.22 11.92 -31.31
N LEU A 386 0.41 12.87 -30.62
CA LEU A 386 1.24 12.57 -29.46
C LEU A 386 0.43 11.95 -28.31
N VAL A 387 -0.69 12.57 -27.93
CA VAL A 387 -1.54 12.06 -26.85
C VAL A 387 -2.10 10.69 -27.17
N GLU A 388 -2.50 10.42 -28.42
CA GLU A 388 -2.96 9.11 -28.87
C GLU A 388 -1.85 8.05 -28.72
N LYS A 389 -0.62 8.34 -29.17
CA LYS A 389 0.52 7.42 -29.04
C LYS A 389 0.89 7.13 -27.59
N LEU A 390 0.89 8.15 -26.73
CA LEU A 390 1.12 7.98 -25.29
C LEU A 390 0.00 7.14 -24.67
N THR A 391 -1.26 7.45 -24.99
CA THR A 391 -2.44 6.72 -24.50
C THR A 391 -2.39 5.25 -24.87
N ASN A 392 -2.07 4.94 -26.13
CA ASN A 392 -1.87 3.57 -26.58
C ASN A 392 -0.73 2.87 -25.84
N SER A 393 0.35 3.57 -25.51
CA SER A 393 1.48 2.99 -24.76
C SER A 393 1.07 2.58 -23.34
N PHE A 394 0.29 3.42 -22.63
CA PHE A 394 -0.20 3.10 -21.28
C PHE A 394 -1.26 1.99 -21.28
N ILE A 395 -2.21 2.04 -22.21
CA ILE A 395 -3.28 1.03 -22.31
C ILE A 395 -2.71 -0.35 -22.63
N ASN A 396 -1.71 -0.41 -23.51
CA ASN A 396 -1.15 -1.68 -23.99
C ASN A 396 0.03 -2.20 -23.16
N SER A 397 0.49 -1.48 -22.13
CA SER A 397 1.54 -1.96 -21.22
C SER A 397 1.03 -3.11 -20.35
N GLU A 398 1.36 -4.35 -20.70
CA GLU A 398 0.90 -5.56 -19.99
C GLU A 398 1.22 -5.51 -18.49
N LYS A 399 2.45 -5.13 -18.14
CA LYS A 399 2.92 -5.06 -16.75
C LYS A 399 2.18 -3.97 -15.96
N LEU A 400 1.95 -2.80 -16.56
CA LEU A 400 1.14 -1.75 -15.93
C LEU A 400 -0.29 -2.23 -15.70
N GLN A 401 -0.91 -2.84 -16.71
CA GLN A 401 -2.27 -3.37 -16.60
C GLN A 401 -2.37 -4.45 -15.51
N ARG A 402 -1.38 -5.34 -15.39
CA ARG A 402 -1.31 -6.35 -14.31
C ARG A 402 -1.20 -5.69 -12.93
N HIS A 403 -0.32 -4.70 -12.78
CA HIS A 403 -0.11 -3.98 -11.53
C HIS A 403 -1.35 -3.19 -11.10
N ILE A 404 -2.01 -2.50 -12.02
CA ILE A 404 -3.24 -1.74 -11.72
C ILE A 404 -4.41 -2.67 -11.37
N LYS A 405 -4.54 -3.83 -12.03
CA LYS A 405 -5.52 -4.86 -11.61
C LYS A 405 -5.25 -5.36 -10.20
N PHE A 406 -3.98 -5.51 -9.82
CA PHE A 406 -3.61 -5.88 -8.45
C PHE A 406 -4.07 -4.81 -7.43
N LEU A 407 -3.88 -3.52 -7.72
CA LEU A 407 -4.38 -2.41 -6.89
C LEU A 407 -5.91 -2.43 -6.74
N TYR A 408 -6.65 -2.75 -7.82
CA TYR A 408 -8.11 -2.89 -7.73
C TYR A 408 -8.55 -4.13 -6.94
N SER A 409 -7.79 -5.22 -7.01
CA SER A 409 -8.14 -6.49 -6.37
C SER A 409 -7.84 -6.51 -4.87
N ASN A 410 -6.82 -5.76 -4.44
CA ASN A 410 -6.37 -5.71 -3.05
C ASN A 410 -6.52 -4.32 -2.43
N GLY A 411 -7.21 -3.39 -3.10
CA GLY A 411 -7.32 -2.03 -2.60
C GLY A 411 -8.68 -1.38 -2.76
N SER A 412 -8.80 -0.29 -2.02
CA SER A 412 -10.01 0.52 -1.86
C SER A 412 -9.64 1.94 -1.42
N LEU A 413 -10.59 2.86 -1.38
CA LEU A 413 -10.35 4.20 -0.81
C LEU A 413 -10.16 4.20 0.71
N TYR A 414 -10.82 3.26 1.40
CA TYR A 414 -10.66 3.05 2.83
C TYR A 414 -10.86 1.58 3.20
N LEU A 415 -10.40 1.19 4.39
CA LEU A 415 -10.65 -0.13 4.97
C LEU A 415 -10.87 -0.02 6.48
N LYS A 416 -11.82 -0.80 7.00
CA LYS A 416 -11.95 -1.06 8.43
C LYS A 416 -11.26 -2.39 8.73
N TYR A 417 -10.30 -2.39 9.65
CA TYR A 417 -9.59 -3.61 10.02
C TYR A 417 -9.14 -3.57 11.50
N ASN A 418 -9.65 -4.50 12.30
CA ASN A 418 -9.34 -4.68 13.72
C ASN A 418 -9.48 -3.38 14.54
N SER A 419 -10.64 -2.71 14.40
CA SER A 419 -10.95 -1.39 14.97
C SER A 419 -10.09 -0.23 14.45
N ASN A 420 -9.32 -0.42 13.38
CA ASN A 420 -8.62 0.67 12.71
C ASN A 420 -9.36 1.10 11.44
N LEU A 421 -9.49 2.41 11.23
CA LEU A 421 -9.94 3.01 9.98
C LEU A 421 -8.74 3.48 9.17
N LEU A 422 -8.51 2.83 8.03
CA LEU A 422 -7.38 3.08 7.15
C LEU A 422 -7.84 3.92 5.97
N TYR A 423 -7.23 5.08 5.75
CA TYR A 423 -7.34 5.85 4.50
C TYR A 423 -6.12 6.73 4.34
N HIS A 424 -5.73 7.06 3.10
CA HIS A 424 -4.49 7.78 2.85
C HIS A 424 -4.55 9.27 3.24
N GLY A 425 -5.49 10.02 2.67
CA GLY A 425 -5.58 11.47 2.85
C GLY A 425 -6.47 11.90 4.03
N CYS A 426 -7.68 12.35 3.70
CA CYS A 426 -8.63 12.95 4.63
C CYS A 426 -10.09 12.65 4.28
N ILE A 427 -10.99 12.89 5.24
CA ILE A 427 -12.44 12.97 4.96
C ILE A 427 -12.81 14.45 4.72
N PRO A 428 -13.51 14.79 3.63
CA PRO A 428 -13.90 16.18 3.36
C PRO A 428 -14.79 16.76 4.47
N LEU A 429 -14.33 17.84 5.11
CA LEU A 429 -15.08 18.57 6.14
C LEU A 429 -15.42 20.00 5.69
N ASN A 430 -16.48 20.54 6.30
CA ASN A 430 -16.82 21.95 6.29
C ASN A 430 -15.94 22.74 7.27
N GLU A 431 -15.97 24.07 7.18
CA GLU A 431 -15.19 24.95 8.08
C GLU A 431 -15.58 24.82 9.56
N ASP A 432 -16.81 24.40 9.84
CA ASP A 432 -17.33 24.14 11.19
C ASP A 432 -16.96 22.75 11.73
N GLY A 433 -16.26 21.93 10.95
CA GLY A 433 -15.84 20.57 11.32
C GLY A 433 -16.87 19.48 11.01
N SER A 434 -18.05 19.82 10.48
CA SER A 434 -19.04 18.83 10.04
C SER A 434 -18.65 18.14 8.73
N LEU A 435 -19.20 16.94 8.47
CA LEU A 435 -18.99 16.23 7.20
C LEU A 435 -19.52 17.05 6.02
N LYS A 436 -18.67 17.25 5.00
CA LYS A 436 -19.02 18.04 3.82
C LYS A 436 -19.88 17.25 2.85
N GLU A 437 -20.98 17.87 2.42
CA GLU A 437 -21.84 17.36 1.36
C GLU A 437 -21.26 17.70 -0.02
N VAL A 438 -21.18 16.69 -0.87
CA VAL A 438 -20.67 16.77 -2.24
C VAL A 438 -21.70 16.15 -3.18
N THR A 439 -22.10 16.91 -4.19
CA THR A 439 -23.05 16.43 -5.20
C THR A 439 -22.30 15.77 -6.36
N LEU A 440 -22.48 14.47 -6.55
CA LEU A 440 -21.90 13.68 -7.64
C LEU A 440 -23.01 12.86 -8.31
N CYS A 441 -23.05 12.78 -9.65
CA CYS A 441 -24.08 12.01 -10.36
C CYS A 441 -25.54 12.34 -9.95
N LYS A 442 -25.82 13.60 -9.59
CA LYS A 442 -27.12 14.07 -9.04
C LYS A 442 -27.49 13.52 -7.63
N GLU A 443 -26.57 12.84 -6.97
CA GLU A 443 -26.69 12.41 -5.58
C GLU A 443 -25.88 13.34 -4.68
N THR A 444 -26.42 13.74 -3.53
CA THR A 444 -25.66 14.49 -2.52
C THR A 444 -25.17 13.52 -1.45
N LEU A 445 -23.85 13.42 -1.31
CA LEU A 445 -23.16 12.41 -0.51
C LEU A 445 -22.19 13.06 0.46
N LYS A 446 -21.90 12.40 1.58
CA LYS A 446 -20.90 12.81 2.58
C LYS A 446 -20.33 11.60 3.32
N GLY A 447 -19.19 11.79 3.99
CA GLY A 447 -18.58 10.75 4.82
C GLY A 447 -18.37 9.43 4.06
N LYS A 448 -18.80 8.32 4.66
CA LYS A 448 -18.69 6.96 4.12
C LYS A 448 -19.37 6.82 2.76
N SER A 449 -20.57 7.38 2.62
CA SER A 449 -21.34 7.29 1.36
C SER A 449 -20.64 7.95 0.16
N LEU A 450 -19.87 9.03 0.41
CA LEU A 450 -19.05 9.69 -0.60
C LEU A 450 -17.87 8.80 -1.02
N LEU A 451 -17.14 8.24 -0.05
CA LEU A 451 -16.01 7.36 -0.35
C LEU A 451 -16.46 6.08 -1.07
N ASP A 452 -17.58 5.48 -0.65
CA ASP A 452 -18.16 4.31 -1.33
C ASP A 452 -18.50 4.61 -2.80
N LYS A 453 -19.08 5.79 -3.08
CA LYS A 453 -19.37 6.22 -4.46
C LYS A 453 -18.09 6.44 -5.27
N LEU A 454 -17.10 7.11 -4.69
CA LEU A 454 -15.83 7.39 -5.37
C LEU A 454 -15.05 6.09 -5.68
N ASP A 455 -15.08 5.11 -4.79
CA ASP A 455 -14.46 3.79 -5.01
C ASP A 455 -15.12 3.06 -6.19
N ARG A 456 -16.46 3.08 -6.25
CA ARG A 456 -17.23 2.52 -7.38
C ARG A 456 -16.88 3.23 -8.70
N LEU A 457 -16.86 4.55 -8.71
CA LEU A 457 -16.51 5.34 -9.89
C LEU A 457 -15.08 5.05 -10.38
N ALA A 458 -14.13 4.85 -9.45
CA ALA A 458 -12.77 4.45 -9.80
C ALA A 458 -12.75 3.07 -10.50
N ARG A 459 -13.53 2.10 -10.00
CA ARG A 459 -13.66 0.77 -10.65
C ARG A 459 -14.35 0.87 -12.01
N GLU A 460 -15.40 1.69 -12.14
CA GLU A 460 -16.10 1.92 -13.40
C GLU A 460 -15.17 2.50 -14.47
N ALA A 461 -14.30 3.46 -14.10
CA ALA A 461 -13.30 4.05 -14.99
C ALA A 461 -12.45 2.99 -15.72
N TYR A 462 -12.15 1.88 -15.05
CA TYR A 462 -11.27 0.83 -15.55
C TYR A 462 -12.03 -0.36 -16.16
N PHE A 463 -13.08 -0.86 -15.49
CA PHE A 463 -13.74 -2.11 -15.86
C PHE A 463 -14.97 -1.94 -16.78
N PHE A 464 -15.65 -0.79 -16.79
CA PHE A 464 -16.89 -0.62 -17.56
C PHE A 464 -16.62 -0.35 -19.04
N LYS A 465 -16.43 -1.41 -19.81
CA LYS A 465 -16.25 -1.30 -21.28
C LYS A 465 -17.55 -1.15 -22.06
N LYS A 466 -18.69 -1.53 -21.48
CA LYS A 466 -20.00 -1.55 -22.17
C LYS A 466 -20.73 -0.20 -22.15
N ASP A 467 -20.32 0.71 -21.28
CA ASP A 467 -20.90 2.04 -21.15
C ASP A 467 -19.79 3.10 -21.24
N PRO A 468 -19.52 3.62 -22.45
CA PRO A 468 -18.45 4.60 -22.67
C PRO A 468 -18.65 5.90 -21.91
N GLU A 469 -19.88 6.33 -21.67
CA GLU A 469 -20.16 7.60 -20.97
C GLU A 469 -19.85 7.48 -19.48
N SER A 470 -20.32 6.41 -18.83
CA SER A 470 -20.00 6.12 -17.43
C SER A 470 -18.50 5.88 -17.25
N LYS A 471 -17.85 5.19 -18.20
CA LYS A 471 -16.39 4.99 -18.18
C LYS A 471 -15.65 6.34 -18.24
N LEU A 472 -16.06 7.23 -19.15
CA LEU A 472 -15.48 8.56 -19.27
C LEU A 472 -15.69 9.38 -18.00
N TYR A 473 -16.88 9.34 -17.41
CA TYR A 473 -17.15 10.00 -16.13
C TYR A 473 -16.24 9.45 -15.01
N GLY A 474 -16.08 8.12 -14.93
CA GLY A 474 -15.13 7.49 -14.01
C GLY A 474 -13.69 7.97 -14.24
N MET A 475 -13.22 8.05 -15.49
CA MET A 475 -11.89 8.58 -15.80
C MET A 475 -11.70 10.03 -15.37
N ASP A 476 -12.72 10.86 -15.60
CA ASP A 476 -12.73 12.26 -15.16
C ASP A 476 -12.66 12.35 -13.64
N MET A 477 -13.36 11.45 -12.95
CA MET A 477 -13.32 11.34 -11.49
C MET A 477 -11.95 10.91 -10.98
N MET A 478 -11.22 10.03 -11.68
CA MET A 478 -9.84 9.67 -11.31
C MET A 478 -8.92 10.89 -11.33
N TRP A 479 -9.04 11.73 -12.36
CA TRP A 479 -8.31 13.00 -12.41
C TRP A 479 -8.76 13.97 -11.29
N TYR A 480 -10.07 14.06 -11.03
CA TYR A 480 -10.60 14.89 -9.94
C TYR A 480 -10.12 14.43 -8.58
N LEU A 481 -10.05 13.12 -8.32
CA LEU A 481 -9.53 12.57 -7.07
C LEU A 481 -8.08 12.99 -6.80
N TRP A 482 -7.29 13.28 -7.83
CA TRP A 482 -5.93 13.77 -7.65
C TRP A 482 -5.81 15.24 -7.23
N CYS A 483 -6.71 16.12 -7.69
CA CYS A 483 -6.54 17.59 -7.55
C CYS A 483 -7.80 18.38 -7.17
N GLY A 484 -8.94 17.72 -7.03
CA GLY A 484 -10.23 18.33 -6.74
C GLY A 484 -10.34 18.77 -5.29
N SER A 485 -11.01 19.90 -5.07
CA SER A 485 -11.13 20.56 -3.76
C SER A 485 -11.80 19.72 -2.68
N ASN A 486 -12.71 18.83 -3.09
CA ASN A 486 -13.43 17.90 -2.21
C ASN A 486 -12.91 16.47 -2.31
N SER A 487 -11.76 16.25 -2.96
CA SER A 487 -11.18 14.92 -3.03
C SER A 487 -10.64 14.49 -1.65
N PRO A 488 -11.00 13.30 -1.16
CA PRO A 488 -10.42 12.74 0.06
C PRO A 488 -8.92 12.46 -0.07
N LEU A 489 -8.39 12.34 -1.30
CA LEU A 489 -6.98 12.04 -1.54
C LEU A 489 -6.12 13.28 -1.76
N PHE A 490 -6.71 14.41 -2.18
CA PHE A 490 -5.94 15.63 -2.41
C PHE A 490 -5.82 16.49 -1.15
N GLY A 491 -6.95 16.71 -0.46
CA GLY A 491 -6.97 17.43 0.82
C GLY A 491 -6.60 18.92 0.76
N LYS A 492 -6.74 19.56 -0.40
CA LYS A 492 -6.47 21.00 -0.58
C LYS A 492 -7.52 21.64 -1.47
N LYS A 493 -7.70 22.95 -1.35
CA LYS A 493 -8.70 23.72 -2.12
C LYS A 493 -8.41 23.77 -3.62
N LYS A 494 -7.14 23.92 -4.00
CA LYS A 494 -6.69 23.96 -5.39
C LYS A 494 -5.24 23.51 -5.53
N MET A 495 -4.91 22.98 -6.71
CA MET A 495 -3.55 22.66 -7.11
C MET A 495 -2.94 23.84 -7.88
N THR A 496 -1.82 24.40 -7.39
CA THR A 496 -1.20 25.63 -7.94
C THR A 496 -0.07 25.35 -8.93
N THR A 497 -0.15 24.23 -9.66
CA THR A 497 0.92 23.77 -10.58
C THR A 497 1.25 24.81 -11.64
N PHE A 498 0.23 25.41 -12.27
CA PHE A 498 0.42 26.46 -13.27
C PHE A 498 1.11 27.69 -12.66
N GLU A 499 0.60 28.19 -11.54
CA GLU A 499 1.14 29.37 -10.87
C GLU A 499 2.62 29.16 -10.49
N ARG A 500 3.00 27.96 -10.05
CA ARG A 500 4.39 27.62 -9.72
C ARG A 500 5.34 27.58 -10.91
N TYR A 501 4.85 27.36 -12.12
CA TYR A 501 5.67 27.37 -13.34
C TYR A 501 5.74 28.74 -14.01
N PHE A 502 4.68 29.54 -13.88
CA PHE A 502 4.50 30.74 -14.70
C PHE A 502 4.41 32.06 -13.91
N LEU A 503 4.29 32.04 -12.58
CA LEU A 503 4.21 33.23 -11.74
C LEU A 503 5.29 33.23 -10.65
N ASP A 504 5.94 34.38 -10.45
CA ASP A 504 6.95 34.56 -9.39
C ASP A 504 6.33 34.87 -8.01
N ASP A 505 5.12 35.43 -7.96
CA ASP A 505 4.45 35.78 -6.69
C ASP A 505 4.07 34.53 -5.90
N LYS A 506 4.87 34.22 -4.87
CA LYS A 506 4.68 33.09 -3.95
C LYS A 506 3.32 33.06 -3.25
N ASN A 507 2.60 34.19 -3.16
CA ASN A 507 1.24 34.17 -2.62
C ASN A 507 0.27 33.39 -3.52
N THR A 508 0.52 33.38 -4.82
CA THR A 508 -0.28 32.62 -5.79
C THR A 508 -0.04 31.10 -5.71
N HIS A 509 1.07 30.68 -5.08
CA HIS A 509 1.44 29.26 -4.89
C HIS A 509 0.83 28.63 -3.65
N LYS A 510 0.08 29.40 -2.84
CA LYS A 510 -0.53 28.91 -1.61
C LYS A 510 -1.68 27.97 -1.92
N GLU A 511 -1.61 26.78 -1.34
CA GLU A 511 -2.66 25.76 -1.42
C GLU A 511 -3.27 25.60 -0.03
N GLU A 512 -4.44 26.20 0.15
CA GLU A 512 -5.21 26.09 1.39
C GLU A 512 -5.60 24.63 1.63
N LYS A 513 -5.31 24.12 2.83
CA LYS A 513 -5.61 22.74 3.22
C LYS A 513 -7.10 22.58 3.53
N ASN A 514 -7.62 21.38 3.32
CA ASN A 514 -8.97 21.03 3.73
C ASN A 514 -9.14 21.23 5.26
N PRO A 515 -10.33 21.67 5.73
CA PRO A 515 -10.62 21.84 7.15
C PRO A 515 -10.32 20.62 8.02
N TYR A 516 -10.35 19.40 7.46
CA TYR A 516 -9.86 18.19 8.14
C TYR A 516 -8.51 18.38 8.86
N TYR A 517 -7.55 19.04 8.20
CA TYR A 517 -6.21 19.24 8.77
C TYR A 517 -6.16 20.29 9.88
N LYS A 518 -7.18 21.16 9.98
CA LYS A 518 -7.39 22.08 11.10
C LYS A 518 -7.91 21.33 12.33
N TYR A 519 -8.81 20.37 12.11
CA TYR A 519 -9.44 19.58 13.19
C TYR A 519 -8.70 18.29 13.54
N ARG A 520 -7.58 17.96 12.89
CA ARG A 520 -6.82 16.70 13.11
C ARG A 520 -6.43 16.38 14.56
N ASN A 521 -6.34 17.39 15.43
CA ASN A 521 -6.01 17.21 16.84
C ASN A 521 -7.26 17.14 17.74
N ASP A 522 -8.46 17.31 17.18
CA ASP A 522 -9.74 17.30 17.91
C ASP A 522 -10.32 15.87 17.98
N GLU A 523 -10.50 15.38 19.20
CA GLU A 523 -11.11 14.08 19.45
C GLU A 523 -12.55 13.99 18.95
N LYS A 524 -13.30 15.10 18.96
CA LYS A 524 -14.70 15.11 18.51
C LYS A 524 -14.80 14.80 17.02
N MET A 525 -13.86 15.32 16.24
CA MET A 525 -13.79 15.04 14.80
C MET A 525 -13.48 13.56 14.56
N CYS A 526 -12.51 12.99 15.28
CA CYS A 526 -12.22 11.55 15.18
C CYS A 526 -13.42 10.68 15.60
N THR A 527 -14.09 11.04 16.70
CA THR A 527 -15.29 10.34 17.20
C THR A 527 -16.42 10.34 16.17
N MET A 528 -16.71 11.51 15.58
CA MET A 528 -17.71 11.64 14.52
C MET A 528 -17.36 10.81 13.28
N ILE A 529 -16.08 10.72 12.91
CA ILE A 529 -15.64 9.82 11.83
C ILE A 529 -15.82 8.35 12.22
N PHE A 530 -15.48 7.94 13.46
CA PHE A 530 -15.70 6.56 13.88
C PHE A 530 -17.18 6.17 13.81
N GLU A 531 -18.07 7.04 14.29
CA GLU A 531 -19.53 6.83 14.20
C GLU A 531 -20.01 6.71 12.74
N GLU A 532 -19.57 7.61 11.85
CA GLU A 532 -19.89 7.57 10.42
C GLU A 532 -19.46 6.25 9.74
N PHE A 533 -18.37 5.65 10.23
CA PHE A 533 -17.85 4.38 9.71
C PHE A 533 -18.27 3.17 10.54
N GLU A 534 -19.19 3.30 11.50
CA GLU A 534 -19.67 2.21 12.38
C GLU A 534 -18.52 1.55 13.15
N LEU A 535 -17.66 2.36 13.76
CA LEU A 535 -16.55 1.95 14.61
C LEU A 535 -16.75 2.45 16.04
N ASP A 536 -16.23 1.70 17.01
CA ASP A 536 -16.27 2.08 18.42
C ASP A 536 -15.25 3.19 18.70
N ALA A 537 -15.74 4.38 19.04
CA ALA A 537 -14.89 5.55 19.22
C ALA A 537 -13.87 5.41 20.36
N ASP A 538 -14.09 4.54 21.35
CA ASP A 538 -13.21 4.41 22.51
C ASP A 538 -11.99 3.53 22.23
N ASN A 539 -12.12 2.56 21.32
CA ASN A 539 -11.09 1.56 21.01
C ASN A 539 -10.55 1.65 19.58
N SER A 540 -11.02 2.61 18.79
CA SER A 540 -10.64 2.74 17.38
C SER A 540 -9.57 3.78 17.13
N HIS A 541 -8.81 3.56 16.05
CA HIS A 541 -7.80 4.49 15.57
C HIS A 541 -8.00 4.78 14.08
N ILE A 542 -7.87 6.04 13.70
CA ILE A 542 -7.68 6.44 12.31
C ILE A 542 -6.19 6.33 12.02
N ILE A 543 -5.81 5.66 10.93
CA ILE A 543 -4.43 5.57 10.47
C ILE A 543 -4.35 6.16 9.06
N ASN A 544 -3.55 7.22 8.89
CA ASN A 544 -3.41 7.90 7.60
C ASN A 544 -1.98 8.35 7.29
N GLY A 545 -1.79 8.82 6.06
CA GLY A 545 -0.52 9.33 5.51
C GLY A 545 -0.68 10.71 4.88
N HIS A 546 -0.14 10.90 3.67
CA HIS A 546 -0.31 12.06 2.77
C HIS A 546 0.35 13.37 3.19
N ILE A 547 0.23 13.74 4.48
CA ILE A 547 0.92 14.89 5.03
C ILE A 547 2.02 14.41 5.97
N PRO A 548 3.29 14.66 5.63
CA PRO A 548 4.40 14.17 6.42
C PRO A 548 4.43 14.85 7.78
N VAL A 549 4.71 14.05 8.80
CA VAL A 549 4.92 14.51 10.16
C VAL A 549 6.26 15.21 10.26
N LYS A 550 6.24 16.49 10.60
CA LYS A 550 7.44 17.29 10.75
C LYS A 550 8.11 17.05 12.11
N THR A 551 8.64 15.84 12.30
CA THR A 551 9.26 15.40 13.56
C THR A 551 10.38 16.34 14.01
N LYS A 552 11.18 16.85 13.07
CA LYS A 552 12.22 17.87 13.33
C LYS A 552 11.69 19.19 13.89
N GLU A 553 10.45 19.57 13.57
CA GLU A 553 9.75 20.75 14.13
C GLU A 553 9.02 20.42 15.45
N GLY A 554 9.16 19.19 15.98
CA GLY A 554 8.49 18.74 17.20
C GLY A 554 7.05 18.27 17.01
N GLU A 555 6.61 18.06 15.76
CA GLU A 555 5.26 17.56 15.49
C GLU A 555 5.12 16.10 15.95
N ASN A 556 4.09 15.82 16.74
CA ASN A 556 3.77 14.46 17.16
C ASN A 556 2.95 13.72 16.06
N PRO A 557 3.36 12.49 15.65
CA PRO A 557 2.55 11.63 14.77
C PRO A 557 1.23 11.19 15.42
N ILE A 558 1.18 11.15 16.76
CA ILE A 558 -0.01 10.82 17.54
C ILE A 558 -0.83 12.09 17.74
N LYS A 559 -2.08 12.08 17.29
CA LYS A 559 -3.01 13.21 17.32
C LYS A 559 -4.32 12.81 17.99
N ALA A 560 -5.10 13.81 18.42
CA ALA A 560 -6.40 13.61 19.06
C ALA A 560 -6.35 12.55 20.18
N ASN A 561 -5.37 12.69 21.08
CA ASN A 561 -5.10 11.77 22.20
C ASN A 561 -5.05 10.28 21.82
N GLY A 562 -4.47 9.98 20.66
CA GLY A 562 -4.27 8.61 20.19
C GLY A 562 -5.34 8.12 19.21
N LYS A 563 -6.44 8.86 19.01
CA LYS A 563 -7.49 8.49 18.05
C LYS A 563 -7.05 8.64 16.58
N LEU A 564 -6.04 9.46 16.29
CA LEU A 564 -5.48 9.61 14.94
C LEU A 564 -3.96 9.37 14.96
N LEU A 565 -3.49 8.46 14.13
CA LEU A 565 -2.09 8.07 13.97
C LEU A 565 -1.64 8.40 12.54
N VAL A 566 -0.76 9.40 12.41
CA VAL A 566 -0.17 9.79 11.12
C VAL A 566 1.15 9.06 10.94
N ILE A 567 1.22 8.18 9.95
CA ILE A 567 2.38 7.29 9.72
C ILE A 567 3.27 7.73 8.54
N ASP A 568 2.98 8.88 7.93
CA ASP A 568 3.90 9.49 6.96
C ASP A 568 5.08 10.15 7.69
N GLY A 569 6.22 9.46 7.71
CA GLY A 569 7.48 9.98 8.23
C GLY A 569 8.43 10.51 7.14
N GLY A 570 8.00 10.59 5.88
CA GLY A 570 8.84 11.00 4.76
C GLY A 570 9.77 9.89 4.28
N PHE A 571 9.21 8.77 3.80
CA PHE A 571 9.98 7.66 3.24
C PHE A 571 10.85 8.12 2.05
N CYS A 572 10.32 9.01 1.22
CA CYS A 572 11.05 9.64 0.11
C CYS A 572 12.19 10.54 0.60
N LYS A 573 13.36 10.40 -0.03
CA LYS A 573 14.57 11.19 0.28
C LYS A 573 14.34 12.70 0.26
N ALA A 574 13.44 13.19 -0.59
CA ALA A 574 13.12 14.62 -0.69
C ALA A 574 12.43 15.19 0.57
N TYR A 575 11.77 14.36 1.38
CA TYR A 575 11.11 14.79 2.62
C TYR A 575 11.98 14.63 3.86
N GLN A 576 12.99 13.77 3.83
CA GLN A 576 13.91 13.54 4.95
C GLN A 576 14.54 14.82 5.52
N PRO A 577 14.90 15.86 4.73
CA PRO A 577 15.37 17.13 5.27
C PRO A 577 14.34 17.87 6.15
N GLN A 578 13.04 17.69 5.85
CA GLN A 578 11.92 18.33 6.55
C GLN A 578 11.45 17.49 7.75
N THR A 579 11.36 16.16 7.59
CA THR A 579 10.86 15.25 8.63
C THR A 579 11.93 14.92 9.65
N GLY A 580 13.19 14.75 9.22
CA GLY A 580 14.32 14.34 10.05
C GLY A 580 14.48 12.81 10.19
N ILE A 581 13.59 12.03 9.60
CA ILE A 581 13.57 10.55 9.64
C ILE A 581 13.22 10.02 8.23
N ALA A 582 13.30 8.71 8.01
CA ALA A 582 13.01 8.04 6.74
C ALA A 582 11.73 7.18 6.79
N GLY A 583 10.71 7.65 7.51
CA GLY A 583 9.41 7.00 7.59
C GLY A 583 9.07 6.42 8.96
N TYR A 584 7.79 6.09 9.12
CA TYR A 584 7.27 5.30 10.23
C TYR A 584 6.75 3.95 9.73
N THR A 585 6.85 2.93 10.57
CA THR A 585 6.01 1.73 10.49
C THR A 585 5.19 1.65 11.77
N LEU A 586 3.87 1.56 11.64
CA LEU A 586 3.02 1.16 12.76
C LEU A 586 2.92 -0.36 12.79
N ILE A 587 3.10 -0.96 13.96
CA ILE A 587 3.08 -2.40 14.18
C ILE A 587 1.99 -2.70 15.19
N TYR A 588 0.98 -3.48 14.80
CA TYR A 588 -0.08 -3.91 15.69
C TYR A 588 -0.01 -5.41 15.93
N ASN A 589 0.40 -5.80 17.13
CA ASN A 589 0.52 -7.22 17.50
C ASN A 589 -0.40 -7.56 18.69
N SER A 590 -0.31 -8.79 19.18
CA SER A 590 -1.12 -9.28 20.31
C SER A 590 -0.93 -8.51 21.64
N TYR A 591 0.11 -7.70 21.78
CA TYR A 591 0.39 -6.89 22.98
C TYR A 591 0.01 -5.41 22.82
N GLY A 592 -0.35 -4.97 21.61
CA GLY A 592 -0.79 -3.60 21.35
C GLY A 592 -0.12 -2.96 20.14
N LEU A 593 -0.20 -1.63 20.08
CA LEU A 593 0.28 -0.78 19.00
C LEU A 593 1.65 -0.19 19.31
N LEU A 594 2.55 -0.30 18.35
CA LEU A 594 3.92 0.20 18.41
C LEU A 594 4.19 1.07 17.19
N LEU A 595 4.74 2.27 17.41
CA LEU A 595 5.20 3.12 16.33
C LEU A 595 6.71 3.05 16.22
N THR A 596 7.21 2.56 15.10
CA THR A 596 8.63 2.46 14.81
C THR A 596 9.03 3.58 13.86
N SER A 597 9.94 4.46 14.29
CA SER A 597 10.58 5.47 13.42
C SER A 597 11.86 4.92 12.83
N HIS A 598 12.11 5.17 11.55
CA HIS A 598 13.26 4.66 10.82
C HIS A 598 14.25 5.80 10.47
N GLU A 599 15.54 5.58 10.67
CA GLU A 599 16.59 6.46 10.13
C GLU A 599 16.82 6.21 8.63
N PRO A 600 17.42 7.17 7.89
CA PRO A 600 17.77 6.99 6.49
C PRO A 600 18.57 5.71 6.22
N PHE A 601 18.04 4.88 5.31
CA PHE A 601 18.72 3.69 4.86
C PHE A 601 19.81 4.02 3.83
N SER A 602 20.98 3.41 3.98
CA SER A 602 22.14 3.71 3.14
C SER A 602 22.12 2.95 1.81
N SER A 603 22.19 1.62 1.84
CA SER A 603 22.00 0.75 0.68
C SER A 603 21.86 -0.72 1.08
N ILE A 604 21.25 -1.52 0.21
CA ILE A 604 21.14 -2.98 0.38
C ILE A 604 22.54 -3.63 0.45
N HIS A 605 23.49 -3.16 -0.36
CA HIS A 605 24.86 -3.66 -0.37
C HIS A 605 25.54 -3.49 1.01
N LYS A 606 25.43 -2.31 1.64
CA LYS A 606 25.97 -2.08 2.98
C LYS A 606 25.27 -2.94 4.03
N ALA A 607 23.95 -3.16 3.90
CA ALA A 607 23.23 -4.06 4.78
C ALA A 607 23.75 -5.50 4.73
N ILE A 608 24.12 -5.99 3.55
CA ILE A 608 24.62 -7.36 3.36
C ILE A 608 26.07 -7.50 3.86
N VAL A 609 26.95 -6.56 3.46
CA VAL A 609 28.40 -6.63 3.73
C VAL A 609 28.75 -6.22 5.16
N GLU A 610 28.25 -5.08 5.61
CA GLU A 610 28.56 -4.49 6.93
C GLU A 610 27.54 -4.91 8.01
N GLY A 611 26.46 -5.59 7.60
CA GLY A 611 25.32 -5.92 8.45
C GLY A 611 24.48 -4.69 8.83
N ASN A 612 24.67 -3.55 8.18
CA ASN A 612 24.00 -2.29 8.56
C ASN A 612 22.48 -2.40 8.34
N ASP A 613 21.74 -2.47 9.43
CA ASP A 613 20.28 -2.44 9.45
C ASP A 613 19.79 -0.98 9.54
N ILE A 614 18.50 -0.76 9.29
CA ILE A 614 17.87 0.53 9.59
C ILE A 614 17.87 0.74 11.09
N LEU A 615 18.53 1.79 11.57
CA LEU A 615 18.40 2.23 12.95
C LEU A 615 16.95 2.65 13.18
N SER A 616 16.30 1.96 14.11
CA SER A 616 14.88 2.12 14.37
C SER A 616 14.64 2.35 15.85
N SER A 617 13.81 3.35 16.17
CA SER A 617 13.34 3.61 17.53
C SER A 617 11.86 3.24 17.61
N THR A 618 11.46 2.50 18.64
CA THR A 618 10.07 2.06 18.80
C THR A 618 9.45 2.70 20.03
N THR A 619 8.32 3.38 19.83
CA THR A 619 7.49 3.91 20.91
C THR A 619 6.25 3.02 21.08
N ILE A 620 5.92 2.67 22.32
CA ILE A 620 4.69 1.94 22.64
C ILE A 620 3.54 2.96 22.67
N LEU A 621 2.55 2.79 21.80
CA LEU A 621 1.38 3.67 21.73
C LEU A 621 0.24 3.16 22.61
N GLU A 622 -0.01 1.85 22.52
CA GLU A 622 -1.05 1.17 23.28
C GLU A 622 -0.43 -0.12 23.82
N HIS A 623 -0.70 -0.40 25.09
CA HIS A 623 -0.40 -1.68 25.70
C HIS A 623 -1.68 -2.27 26.27
N VAL A 624 -2.04 -3.46 25.81
CA VAL A 624 -3.24 -4.15 26.30
C VAL A 624 -2.94 -4.86 27.61
N SER A 625 -3.86 -4.81 28.58
CA SER A 625 -3.71 -5.49 29.88
C SER A 625 -3.69 -7.02 29.73
N SER A 626 -4.49 -7.53 28.80
CA SER A 626 -4.51 -8.94 28.38
C SER A 626 -4.15 -9.06 26.93
N ARG A 627 -3.27 -10.02 26.61
CA ARG A 627 -2.83 -10.31 25.24
C ARG A 627 -4.02 -10.60 24.32
N LYS A 628 -4.20 -9.78 23.28
CA LYS A 628 -5.24 -9.94 22.25
C LYS A 628 -5.08 -11.28 21.52
N ARG A 629 -6.20 -11.97 21.34
CA ARG A 629 -6.31 -13.25 20.64
C ARG A 629 -7.04 -13.07 19.32
N VAL A 630 -7.10 -14.13 18.51
CA VAL A 630 -7.89 -14.14 17.27
C VAL A 630 -9.36 -13.83 17.55
N LEU A 631 -9.91 -14.26 18.70
CA LEU A 631 -11.30 -13.95 19.07
C LEU A 631 -11.64 -12.46 19.22
N ASP A 632 -10.61 -11.62 19.41
CA ASP A 632 -10.71 -10.17 19.58
C ASP A 632 -10.51 -9.41 18.25
N THR A 633 -10.43 -10.11 17.12
CA THR A 633 -10.21 -9.53 15.78
C THR A 633 -11.45 -9.67 14.91
N ASP A 634 -11.48 -8.93 13.80
CA ASP A 634 -12.54 -9.03 12.79
C ASP A 634 -12.60 -10.44 12.18
N SER A 635 -11.43 -11.08 12.03
CA SER A 635 -11.35 -12.48 11.60
C SER A 635 -11.92 -13.42 12.66
N GLY A 636 -11.75 -13.12 13.95
CA GLY A 636 -12.41 -13.85 15.03
C GLY A 636 -13.92 -13.74 14.99
N GLU A 637 -14.45 -12.55 14.68
CA GLU A 637 -15.88 -12.35 14.53
C GLU A 637 -16.44 -13.13 13.34
N GLU A 638 -15.73 -13.16 12.22
CA GLU A 638 -16.08 -14.01 11.08
C GLU A 638 -16.02 -15.50 11.42
N ILE A 639 -15.00 -15.94 12.17
CA ILE A 639 -14.92 -17.32 12.65
C ILE A 639 -16.09 -17.67 13.57
N LYS A 640 -16.53 -16.76 14.45
CA LYS A 640 -17.71 -16.99 15.31
C LYS A 640 -18.99 -17.17 14.48
N LYS A 641 -19.16 -16.40 13.40
CA LYS A 641 -20.28 -16.58 12.46
C LYS A 641 -20.22 -17.94 11.76
N GLN A 642 -19.05 -18.35 11.29
CA GLN A 642 -18.86 -19.68 10.69
C GLN A 642 -19.17 -20.80 11.69
N ILE A 643 -18.74 -20.67 12.95
CA ILE A 643 -19.08 -21.62 14.02
C ILE A 643 -20.61 -21.67 14.21
N HIS A 644 -21.27 -20.52 14.24
CA HIS A 644 -22.73 -20.42 14.36
C HIS A 644 -23.46 -21.12 13.21
N ASP A 645 -23.02 -20.89 11.97
CA ASP A 645 -23.57 -21.53 10.77
C ASP A 645 -23.37 -23.06 10.79
N LEU A 646 -22.21 -23.53 11.26
CA LEU A 646 -21.93 -24.95 11.44
C LEU A 646 -22.77 -25.57 12.58
N GLU A 647 -23.01 -24.84 13.68
CA GLU A 647 -23.92 -25.27 14.74
C GLU A 647 -25.36 -25.41 14.21
N MET A 648 -25.82 -24.50 13.35
CA MET A 648 -27.11 -24.62 12.65
C MET A 648 -27.16 -25.85 11.75
N LEU A 649 -26.09 -26.11 10.99
CA LEU A 649 -25.98 -27.28 10.13
C LEU A 649 -26.04 -28.58 10.95
N LEU A 650 -25.36 -28.65 12.10
CA LEU A 650 -25.43 -29.79 13.01
C LEU A 650 -26.86 -30.07 13.49
N VAL A 651 -27.61 -29.03 13.84
CA VAL A 651 -29.02 -29.19 14.24
C VAL A 651 -29.86 -29.64 13.05
N ALA A 652 -29.62 -29.11 11.85
CA ALA A 652 -30.33 -29.52 10.63
C ALA A 652 -30.14 -31.02 10.32
N TYR A 653 -28.92 -31.54 10.47
CA TYR A 653 -28.64 -32.97 10.37
C TYR A 653 -29.38 -33.78 11.44
N ARG A 654 -29.24 -33.39 12.71
CA ARG A 654 -29.87 -34.10 13.84
C ARG A 654 -31.40 -34.11 13.76
N LYS A 655 -32.01 -33.09 13.16
CA LYS A 655 -33.47 -33.00 12.93
C LYS A 655 -33.91 -33.59 11.59
N GLY A 656 -33.00 -34.10 10.76
CA GLY A 656 -33.31 -34.69 9.45
C GLY A 656 -33.79 -33.69 8.39
N LEU A 657 -33.59 -32.39 8.60
CA LEU A 657 -33.90 -31.34 7.62
C LEU A 657 -32.93 -31.37 6.42
N ILE A 658 -31.70 -31.79 6.69
CA ILE A 658 -30.67 -32.11 5.71
C ILE A 658 -30.20 -33.53 6.05
N LYS A 659 -30.05 -34.38 5.03
CA LYS A 659 -29.52 -35.74 5.21
C LYS A 659 -28.00 -35.69 5.06
N GLU A 660 -27.30 -36.41 5.93
CA GLU A 660 -25.85 -36.61 5.78
C GLU A 660 -25.56 -37.34 4.47
N GLU A 661 -24.47 -36.96 3.81
CA GLU A 661 -23.93 -37.74 2.70
C GLU A 661 -23.01 -38.81 3.29
N ASN A 662 -23.47 -40.06 3.27
CA ASN A 662 -22.62 -41.20 3.62
C ASN A 662 -21.67 -41.46 2.44
N GLU A 663 -20.37 -41.64 2.73
CA GLU A 663 -19.35 -42.01 1.73
C GLU A 663 -19.75 -43.26 0.90
N ALA A 664 -20.66 -44.10 1.42
CA ALA A 664 -21.22 -45.25 0.71
C ALA A 664 -22.10 -44.91 -0.52
N ASN A 665 -22.54 -43.65 -0.69
CA ASN A 665 -23.40 -43.23 -1.81
C ASN A 665 -22.66 -42.44 -2.90
N ILE A 666 -21.32 -42.37 -2.85
CA ILE A 666 -20.52 -41.83 -3.96
C ILE A 666 -20.47 -42.91 -5.06
N ARG A 667 -21.49 -42.95 -5.92
CA ARG A 667 -21.36 -43.61 -7.23
C ARG A 667 -20.45 -42.70 -8.07
N PHE A 668 -19.23 -43.16 -8.32
CA PHE A 668 -18.34 -42.61 -9.34
C PHE A 668 -18.98 -42.66 -10.72
#